data_AF-A0A2P5HW22-F1
#
_entry.id   AF-A0A2P5HW22-F1
#
_cell.length_a   1.000
_cell.length_b   1.000
_cell.length_c   1.000
_cell.angle_alpha   90.00
_cell.angle_beta   90.00
_cell.angle_gamma   90.00
#
_symmetry.space_group_name_H-M   'P 1'
#
loop_
_entity.id
_entity.type
_entity.pdbx_description
1 polymer ?
#
loop_
_entity_poly.entity_id
_entity_poly.type
_entity_poly.pdbx_seq_one_letter_code
_entity_poly.pdbx_strand_id
1 'polypeptide(L)'
;MASVNLAALSPAMASTLPSLEQIQSSDYFQQMLITDSALESLSVWRNSLDLELQALAPSVSEEEPLSTEAAAEYEAITQAIDELEEQVETFENLQAEARHLFELRARSLRRRETGIMDLPAEVLLAIFENFRPRLDFSTMTSNRDNDGADIETIKKIRLTCLWFRQISSRLLIGCLSVSPNMKSLDRLKMVSSHPEISRGERVLSIDLRYYSGSVARNIHAFSAICVDKLHASIEIEKIRIQRREQREDDKVRDEEHRLPRKDVSIQLARDGVRRLQRVLSAWDTFRNPEASVQDSAQPNAAVLALQRGHERYQQLYEEQQRLIQDGSFARALAATAAASKSKVWLCMSDVHMGPSSGGLPRPNVGVLAKSNFLSFTDPGCFEPALSYMVQPQSWTGLEANDPQGDVPQSLLFEVPLAMHTAGAQMAALEVHLKCAPQKLDLRMSAEQLTCFTKATEDLKAFKFMTSPYDQVFVPNAEGLRDLYAYLSAAMGRQIVPNLHLDLATTDMKFDVAPFPIEPLLRCSNWHGLKLAKLANLVAEIEDLRKLTDMLEPGTQLQFNCFLLSSGTWAAALDYLRSKVGQDSWISHPLGAECFDMGWEEYEKVFDPPYTVNEGGGHRRSKATQYIRSVEGIKNPLLVHNTTTG
;
A
#
# COMPACT_ATOMS: atom_id res chain seq x y z
N MET A 1 18.02 -51.90 -19.36
CA MET A 1 17.67 -50.71 -20.16
C MET A 1 17.27 -51.20 -21.55
N ALA A 2 16.02 -51.62 -21.70
CA ALA A 2 15.43 -51.92 -23.00
C ALA A 2 14.87 -50.61 -23.57
N SER A 3 15.08 -50.35 -24.86
CA SER A 3 14.56 -49.17 -25.54
C SER A 3 13.07 -49.35 -25.83
N VAL A 4 12.22 -48.49 -25.26
CA VAL A 4 10.79 -48.43 -25.59
C VAL A 4 10.62 -47.82 -26.98
N ASN A 5 9.91 -48.51 -27.87
CA ASN A 5 9.56 -47.99 -29.19
C ASN A 5 8.23 -47.22 -29.11
N LEU A 6 8.29 -45.97 -28.64
CA LEU A 6 7.15 -45.03 -28.53
C LEU A 6 6.52 -44.65 -29.89
N ALA A 7 7.04 -45.17 -31.01
CA ALA A 7 6.54 -44.89 -32.35
C ALA A 7 5.18 -45.51 -32.68
N ALA A 8 4.62 -46.36 -31.80
CA ALA A 8 3.31 -46.98 -31.96
C ALA A 8 2.15 -46.19 -31.34
N LEU A 9 2.43 -45.14 -30.54
CA LEU A 9 1.40 -44.29 -29.95
C LEU A 9 0.95 -43.19 -30.91
N SER A 10 -0.30 -42.75 -30.76
CA SER A 10 -0.89 -41.63 -31.51
C SER A 10 0.06 -40.41 -31.59
N PRO A 11 0.19 -39.76 -32.76
CA PRO A 11 1.05 -38.58 -32.96
C PRO A 11 0.79 -37.43 -31.98
N ALA A 12 -0.37 -37.40 -31.33
CA ALA A 12 -0.71 -36.41 -30.30
C ALA A 12 0.14 -36.57 -29.02
N MET A 13 0.47 -37.80 -28.62
CA MET A 13 1.23 -38.08 -27.39
C MET A 13 2.74 -37.84 -27.57
N ALA A 14 3.28 -38.09 -28.76
CA ALA A 14 4.71 -37.89 -29.05
C ALA A 14 5.16 -36.42 -28.91
N SER A 15 4.22 -35.47 -28.94
CA SER A 15 4.50 -34.02 -28.86
C SER A 15 4.52 -33.45 -27.43
N THR A 16 4.08 -34.22 -26.43
CA THR A 16 3.94 -33.77 -25.02
C THR A 16 4.93 -34.45 -24.06
N LEU A 17 5.70 -35.44 -24.53
CA LEU A 17 6.65 -36.21 -23.73
C LEU A 17 8.05 -35.57 -23.72
N PRO A 18 8.68 -35.33 -22.54
CA PRO A 18 10.12 -35.09 -22.47
C PRO A 18 10.87 -36.30 -22.99
N SER A 19 11.96 -36.10 -23.73
CA SER A 19 12.75 -37.24 -24.20
C SER A 19 13.38 -37.99 -23.01
N LEU A 20 13.58 -39.30 -23.17
CA LEU A 20 14.24 -40.13 -22.14
C LEU A 20 15.64 -39.56 -21.76
N GLU A 21 16.29 -38.87 -22.71
CA GLU A 21 17.54 -38.15 -22.50
C GLU A 21 17.40 -36.88 -21.62
N GLN A 22 16.25 -36.18 -21.67
CA GLN A 22 15.97 -35.05 -20.77
C GLN A 22 15.77 -35.49 -19.32
N ILE A 23 15.08 -36.62 -19.13
CA ILE A 23 14.82 -37.23 -17.81
C ILE A 23 16.13 -37.73 -17.17
N GLN A 24 17.06 -38.24 -17.98
CA GLN A 24 18.36 -38.74 -17.53
C GLN A 24 19.40 -37.64 -17.26
N SER A 25 19.09 -36.36 -17.50
CA SER A 25 20.00 -35.26 -17.19
C SER A 25 20.10 -35.03 -15.67
N SER A 26 21.33 -34.92 -15.16
CA SER A 26 21.65 -34.82 -13.71
C SER A 26 20.89 -33.68 -13.00
N ASP A 27 20.67 -32.55 -13.66
CA ASP A 27 20.03 -31.37 -13.06
C ASP A 27 18.51 -31.50 -12.99
N TYR A 28 17.88 -32.14 -13.99
CA TYR A 28 16.44 -32.39 -14.02
C TYR A 28 16.06 -33.50 -13.03
N PHE A 29 16.87 -34.55 -12.96
CA PHE A 29 16.69 -35.68 -12.03
C PHE A 29 16.85 -35.24 -10.56
N GLN A 30 17.75 -34.31 -10.25
CA GLN A 30 17.90 -33.73 -8.91
C GLN A 30 16.74 -32.81 -8.50
N GLN A 31 16.17 -32.04 -9.43
CA GLN A 31 14.97 -31.23 -9.16
C GLN A 31 13.73 -32.11 -8.91
N MET A 32 13.60 -33.21 -9.66
CA MET A 32 12.50 -34.18 -9.46
C MET A 32 12.57 -34.90 -8.11
N LEU A 33 13.75 -35.36 -7.68
CA LEU A 33 13.91 -36.10 -6.41
C LEU A 33 13.50 -35.30 -5.16
N ILE A 34 13.42 -33.97 -5.27
CA ILE A 34 13.10 -33.06 -4.17
C ILE A 34 11.60 -32.68 -4.14
N THR A 35 10.84 -32.94 -5.22
CA THR A 35 9.45 -32.45 -5.36
C THR A 35 8.47 -33.60 -5.61
N ASP A 36 7.30 -33.54 -4.95
CA ASP A 36 6.21 -34.52 -5.15
C ASP A 36 5.58 -34.42 -6.57
N SER A 37 5.95 -33.39 -7.34
CA SER A 37 5.46 -33.08 -8.69
C SER A 37 5.72 -34.18 -9.72
N ALA A 38 6.79 -34.97 -9.58
CA ALA A 38 7.09 -36.08 -10.48
C ALA A 38 6.11 -37.26 -10.31
N LEU A 39 5.80 -37.60 -9.06
CA LEU A 39 4.79 -38.63 -8.73
C LEU A 39 3.40 -38.17 -9.15
N GLU A 40 3.07 -36.89 -8.96
CA GLU A 40 1.81 -36.32 -9.44
C GLU A 40 1.71 -36.45 -10.97
N SER A 41 2.78 -36.14 -11.71
CA SER A 41 2.78 -36.25 -13.18
C SER A 41 2.62 -37.68 -13.67
N LEU A 42 3.33 -38.65 -13.06
CA LEU A 42 3.18 -40.08 -13.38
C LEU A 42 1.78 -40.60 -13.04
N SER A 43 1.19 -40.14 -11.94
CA SER A 43 -0.19 -40.50 -11.56
C SER A 43 -1.24 -39.97 -12.55
N VAL A 44 -1.04 -38.75 -13.07
CA VAL A 44 -1.90 -38.16 -14.10
C VAL A 44 -1.82 -38.96 -15.40
N TRP A 45 -0.63 -39.41 -15.79
CA TRP A 45 -0.44 -40.23 -16.99
C TRP A 45 -1.09 -41.61 -16.87
N ARG A 46 -0.93 -42.27 -15.72
CA ARG A 46 -1.64 -43.52 -15.43
C ARG A 46 -3.15 -43.36 -15.57
N ASN A 47 -3.72 -42.34 -14.93
CA ASN A 47 -5.15 -42.06 -14.99
C ASN A 47 -5.64 -41.81 -16.44
N SER A 48 -4.80 -41.21 -17.29
CA SER A 48 -5.12 -41.00 -18.71
C SER A 48 -5.14 -42.32 -19.49
N LEU A 49 -4.17 -43.21 -19.26
CA LEU A 49 -4.11 -44.52 -19.91
C LEU A 49 -5.24 -45.44 -19.44
N ASP A 50 -5.61 -45.40 -18.16
CA ASP A 50 -6.76 -46.13 -17.62
C ASP A 50 -8.07 -45.70 -18.29
N LEU A 51 -8.23 -44.40 -18.58
CA LEU A 51 -9.40 -43.87 -19.29
C LEU A 51 -9.44 -44.34 -20.75
N GLU A 52 -8.30 -44.40 -21.44
CA GLU A 52 -8.21 -44.94 -22.80
C GLU A 52 -8.47 -46.46 -22.83
N LEU A 53 -7.93 -47.19 -21.85
CA LEU A 53 -8.18 -48.62 -21.69
C LEU A 53 -9.68 -48.90 -21.44
N GLN A 54 -10.35 -48.06 -20.64
CA GLN A 54 -11.80 -48.13 -20.43
C GLN A 54 -12.61 -47.78 -21.68
N ALA A 55 -12.11 -46.90 -22.54
CA ALA A 55 -12.76 -46.55 -23.81
C ALA A 55 -12.61 -47.67 -24.87
N LEU A 56 -11.51 -48.43 -24.80
CA LEU A 56 -11.24 -49.59 -25.67
C LEU A 56 -11.88 -50.88 -25.16
N ALA A 57 -12.28 -50.93 -23.88
CA ALA A 57 -13.01 -52.05 -23.33
C ALA A 57 -14.35 -52.20 -24.08
N PRO A 58 -14.60 -53.33 -24.76
CA PRO A 58 -15.81 -53.50 -25.54
C PRO A 58 -17.03 -53.36 -24.64
N SER A 59 -18.02 -52.55 -25.05
CA SER A 59 -19.35 -52.61 -24.46
C SER A 59 -19.83 -54.05 -24.60
N VAL A 60 -20.02 -54.74 -23.47
CA VAL A 60 -20.41 -56.14 -23.40
C VAL A 60 -21.79 -56.33 -24.02
N SER A 61 -21.84 -56.45 -25.34
CA SER A 61 -22.86 -57.14 -26.10
C SER A 61 -22.11 -58.18 -26.91
N GLU A 62 -22.21 -59.42 -26.46
CA GLU A 62 -21.64 -60.61 -27.08
C GLU A 62 -21.97 -60.63 -28.58
N GLU A 63 -20.95 -60.78 -29.44
CA GLU A 63 -20.94 -61.53 -30.72
C GLU A 63 -20.08 -60.97 -31.88
N GLU A 64 -19.33 -59.86 -31.74
CA GLU A 64 -18.31 -59.49 -32.76
C GLU A 64 -16.87 -59.60 -32.22
N PRO A 65 -15.98 -60.39 -32.86
CA PRO A 65 -14.57 -60.42 -32.49
C PRO A 65 -13.93 -59.05 -32.75
N LEU A 66 -13.32 -58.47 -31.71
CA LEU A 66 -12.47 -57.29 -31.79
C LEU A 66 -11.55 -57.38 -33.01
N SER A 67 -11.43 -56.30 -33.78
CA SER A 67 -10.48 -56.24 -34.89
C SER A 67 -9.07 -56.53 -34.35
N THR A 68 -8.25 -57.19 -35.17
CA THR A 68 -6.85 -57.52 -34.81
C THR A 68 -6.02 -56.29 -34.44
N GLU A 69 -6.41 -55.10 -34.88
CA GLU A 69 -5.77 -53.83 -34.50
C GLU A 69 -6.15 -53.38 -33.08
N ALA A 70 -7.43 -53.46 -32.70
CA ALA A 70 -7.90 -53.06 -31.36
C ALA A 70 -7.32 -53.97 -30.26
N ALA A 71 -7.13 -55.26 -30.56
CA ALA A 71 -6.48 -56.19 -29.63
C ALA A 71 -4.99 -55.85 -29.41
N ALA A 72 -4.27 -55.44 -30.46
CA ALA A 72 -2.88 -55.05 -30.36
C ALA A 72 -2.71 -53.70 -29.62
N GLU A 73 -3.64 -52.76 -29.81
CA GLU A 73 -3.65 -51.48 -29.10
C GLU A 73 -3.95 -51.66 -27.60
N TYR A 74 -4.90 -52.53 -27.26
CA TYR A 74 -5.21 -52.88 -25.88
C TYR A 74 -4.00 -53.52 -25.16
N GLU A 75 -3.31 -54.44 -25.82
CA GLU A 75 -2.11 -55.10 -25.27
C GLU A 75 -0.96 -54.09 -25.10
N ALA A 76 -0.78 -53.15 -26.04
CA ALA A 76 0.23 -52.10 -25.93
C ALA A 76 -0.03 -51.12 -24.78
N ILE A 77 -1.29 -50.72 -24.55
CA ILE A 77 -1.66 -49.82 -23.44
C ILE A 77 -1.48 -50.55 -22.10
N THR A 78 -1.87 -51.82 -22.02
CA THR A 78 -1.67 -52.64 -20.80
C THR A 78 -0.18 -52.74 -20.46
N GLN A 79 0.67 -53.01 -21.44
CA GLN A 79 2.12 -53.05 -21.23
C GLN A 79 2.69 -51.70 -20.79
N ALA A 80 2.18 -50.58 -21.33
CA ALA A 80 2.61 -49.25 -20.93
C ALA A 80 2.21 -48.89 -19.49
N ILE A 81 1.05 -49.37 -19.02
CA ILE A 81 0.61 -49.21 -17.62
C ILE A 81 1.54 -50.00 -16.69
N ASP A 82 1.85 -51.26 -17.01
CA ASP A 82 2.74 -52.09 -16.19
C ASP A 82 4.15 -51.47 -16.09
N GLU A 83 4.70 -50.95 -17.18
CA GLU A 83 5.99 -50.26 -17.18
C GLU A 83 5.98 -48.96 -16.35
N LEU A 84 4.85 -48.21 -16.35
CA LEU A 84 4.69 -47.03 -15.52
C LEU A 84 4.58 -47.38 -14.03
N GLU A 85 3.90 -48.46 -13.67
CA GLU A 85 3.82 -48.94 -12.28
C GLU A 85 5.21 -49.32 -11.74
N GLU A 86 6.04 -50.00 -12.54
CA GLU A 86 7.43 -50.30 -12.18
C GLU A 86 8.27 -49.01 -12.00
N GLN A 87 8.04 -47.99 -12.83
CA GLN A 87 8.71 -46.69 -12.70
C GLN A 87 8.28 -45.90 -11.47
N VAL A 88 6.99 -45.94 -11.12
CA VAL A 88 6.48 -45.32 -9.88
C VAL A 88 7.10 -46.00 -8.66
N GLU A 89 7.10 -47.33 -8.62
CA GLU A 89 7.69 -48.09 -7.50
C GLU A 89 9.19 -47.82 -7.35
N THR A 90 9.94 -47.76 -8.45
CA THR A 90 11.38 -47.40 -8.40
C THR A 90 11.59 -45.96 -7.92
N PHE A 91 10.73 -45.02 -8.31
CA PHE A 91 10.82 -43.64 -7.85
C PHE A 91 10.49 -43.50 -6.36
N GLU A 92 9.44 -44.17 -5.87
CA GLU A 92 9.08 -44.21 -4.46
C GLU A 92 10.22 -44.79 -3.60
N ASN A 93 10.86 -45.86 -4.07
CA ASN A 93 12.02 -46.46 -3.41
C ASN A 93 13.22 -45.51 -3.36
N LEU A 94 13.52 -44.81 -4.45
CA LEU A 94 14.58 -43.79 -4.48
C LEU A 94 14.27 -42.60 -3.55
N GLN A 95 13.01 -42.17 -3.48
CA GLN A 95 12.59 -41.09 -2.58
C GLN A 95 12.70 -41.53 -1.11
N ALA A 96 12.32 -42.76 -0.79
CA ALA A 96 12.46 -43.35 0.54
C ALA A 96 13.94 -43.45 0.96
N GLU A 97 14.81 -43.89 0.05
CA GLU A 97 16.25 -43.98 0.29
C GLU A 97 16.89 -42.58 0.44
N ALA A 98 16.49 -41.61 -0.38
CA ALA A 98 16.95 -40.22 -0.25
C ALA A 98 16.52 -39.60 1.11
N ARG A 99 15.27 -39.83 1.55
CA ARG A 99 14.79 -39.41 2.88
C ARG A 99 15.59 -40.08 4.00
N HIS A 100 15.85 -41.38 3.88
CA HIS A 100 16.67 -42.11 4.86
C HIS A 100 18.12 -41.60 4.93
N LEU A 101 18.74 -41.33 3.79
CA LEU A 101 20.09 -40.72 3.73
C LEU A 101 20.10 -39.30 4.31
N PHE A 102 19.05 -38.51 4.05
CA PHE A 102 18.89 -37.18 4.64
C PHE A 102 18.73 -37.26 6.16
N GLU A 103 17.93 -38.21 6.67
CA GLU A 103 17.80 -38.46 8.09
C GLU A 103 19.11 -38.91 8.75
N LEU A 104 19.87 -39.81 8.12
CA LEU A 104 21.19 -40.24 8.60
C LEU A 104 22.17 -39.07 8.66
N ARG A 105 22.16 -38.20 7.64
CA ARG A 105 22.97 -36.97 7.62
C ARG A 105 22.51 -35.96 8.67
N ALA A 106 21.21 -35.82 8.88
CA ALA A 106 20.67 -34.96 9.93
C ALA A 106 21.04 -35.50 11.33
N ARG A 107 20.98 -36.83 11.54
CA ARG A 107 21.38 -37.49 12.80
C ARG A 107 22.87 -37.36 13.09
N SER A 108 23.74 -37.39 12.07
CA SER A 108 25.17 -37.15 12.25
C SER A 108 25.49 -35.69 12.59
N LEU A 109 24.68 -34.74 12.11
CA LEU A 109 24.76 -33.32 12.47
C LEU A 109 24.20 -33.02 13.87
N ARG A 110 23.24 -33.81 14.39
CA ARG A 110 22.65 -33.65 15.75
C ARG A 110 23.61 -33.87 16.92
N ARG A 111 24.86 -34.29 16.71
CA ARG A 111 25.87 -34.40 17.80
C ARG A 111 26.52 -33.08 18.19
N ARG A 112 26.31 -32.00 17.44
CA ARG A 112 26.56 -30.63 17.92
C ARG A 112 25.23 -30.06 18.37
N GLU A 113 25.15 -29.59 19.62
CA GLU A 113 24.06 -28.71 20.05
C GLU A 113 24.10 -27.47 19.16
N THR A 114 23.28 -27.43 18.11
CA THR A 114 23.19 -26.28 17.22
C THR A 114 22.52 -25.16 17.99
N GLY A 115 23.31 -24.20 18.45
CA GLY A 115 22.81 -23.01 19.12
C GLY A 115 22.26 -22.00 18.09
N ILE A 116 21.57 -20.98 18.58
CA ILE A 116 21.08 -19.87 17.74
C ILE A 116 22.20 -19.17 16.95
N MET A 117 23.46 -19.30 17.41
CA MET A 117 24.65 -18.74 16.77
C MET A 117 25.10 -19.53 15.54
N ASP A 118 24.64 -20.77 15.37
CA ASP A 118 24.95 -21.62 14.21
C ASP A 118 23.95 -21.41 13.06
N LEU A 119 22.91 -20.59 13.27
CA LEU A 119 21.95 -20.26 12.22
C LEU A 119 22.59 -19.36 11.15
N PRO A 120 22.27 -19.58 9.86
CA PRO A 120 22.65 -18.66 8.79
C PRO A 120 22.14 -17.24 9.05
N ALA A 121 22.89 -16.25 8.55
CA ALA A 121 22.57 -14.84 8.78
C ALA A 121 21.19 -14.47 8.21
N GLU A 122 20.78 -15.12 7.12
CA GLU A 122 19.50 -14.96 6.44
C GLU A 122 18.34 -15.45 7.31
N VAL A 123 18.53 -16.58 8.00
CA VAL A 123 17.52 -17.15 8.91
C VAL A 123 17.37 -16.26 10.14
N LEU A 124 18.48 -15.81 10.73
CA LEU A 124 18.45 -14.86 11.84
C LEU A 124 17.83 -13.53 11.45
N LEU A 125 18.12 -13.04 10.25
CA LEU A 125 17.49 -11.83 9.73
C LEU A 125 15.98 -12.01 9.60
N ALA A 126 15.52 -13.10 8.98
CA ALA A 126 14.10 -13.42 8.83
C ALA A 126 13.40 -13.54 10.19
N ILE A 127 14.06 -14.16 11.20
CA ILE A 127 13.55 -14.18 12.58
C ILE A 127 13.42 -12.76 13.11
N PHE A 128 14.46 -11.93 12.98
CA PHE A 128 14.45 -10.57 13.50
C PHE A 128 13.45 -9.65 12.78
N GLU A 129 13.18 -9.89 11.49
CA GLU A 129 12.17 -9.16 10.72
C GLU A 129 10.76 -9.34 11.26
N ASN A 130 10.47 -10.42 12.00
CA ASN A 130 9.19 -10.56 12.70
C ASN A 130 9.00 -9.55 13.83
N PHE A 131 10.10 -8.97 14.35
CA PHE A 131 10.07 -7.86 15.31
C PHE A 131 10.28 -6.51 14.63
N ARG A 132 10.30 -6.46 13.29
CA ARG A 132 10.21 -5.20 12.58
C ARG A 132 8.74 -4.79 12.61
N PRO A 133 8.42 -3.52 12.91
CA PRO A 133 7.09 -2.98 12.65
C PRO A 133 6.70 -3.40 11.25
N ARG A 134 5.63 -4.21 11.10
CA ARG A 134 5.11 -4.53 9.78
C ARG A 134 4.69 -3.21 9.18
N LEU A 135 5.53 -2.68 8.31
CA LEU A 135 5.11 -1.66 7.38
C LEU A 135 4.11 -2.38 6.48
N ASP A 136 2.83 -2.38 6.88
CA ASP A 136 1.79 -2.73 5.92
C ASP A 136 1.77 -1.58 4.91
N PHE A 137 2.60 -1.76 3.89
CA PHE A 137 2.75 -0.79 2.84
C PHE A 137 1.43 -0.55 2.13
N SER A 138 0.49 -1.50 2.16
CA SER A 138 -0.80 -1.37 1.49
C SER A 138 -1.71 -0.32 2.14
N THR A 139 -1.45 0.02 3.40
CA THR A 139 -2.26 0.98 4.16
C THR A 139 -1.41 2.13 4.72
N MET A 140 -0.08 2.00 4.80
CA MET A 140 0.82 2.94 5.51
C MET A 140 0.31 3.26 6.94
N THR A 141 -0.58 2.42 7.46
CA THR A 141 -1.09 2.50 8.81
C THR A 141 -0.23 1.57 9.63
N SER A 142 0.75 2.18 10.28
CA SER A 142 1.38 1.65 11.49
C SER A 142 0.27 1.04 12.35
N ASN A 143 0.30 -0.29 12.52
CA ASN A 143 -0.62 -0.98 13.41
C ASN A 143 -0.14 -0.64 14.83
N ARG A 144 -0.63 0.50 15.32
CA ARG A 144 -0.10 1.29 16.45
C ARG A 144 0.11 0.51 17.75
N ASP A 145 -0.51 -0.65 17.89
CA ASP A 145 -0.49 -1.36 19.15
C ASP A 145 0.86 -2.08 19.43
N ASN A 146 1.73 -2.29 18.42
CA ASN A 146 3.02 -3.00 18.60
C ASN A 146 4.29 -2.26 18.14
N ASP A 147 4.22 -1.22 17.29
CA ASP A 147 5.42 -0.67 16.63
C ASP A 147 6.53 -0.16 17.58
N GLY A 148 6.16 0.35 18.76
CA GLY A 148 7.12 0.79 19.77
C GLY A 148 7.83 -0.36 20.49
N ALA A 149 7.10 -1.45 20.75
CA ALA A 149 7.65 -2.65 21.38
C ALA A 149 8.61 -3.39 20.43
N ASP A 150 8.30 -3.36 19.14
CA ASP A 150 9.05 -4.01 18.07
C ASP A 150 10.44 -3.37 17.87
N ILE A 151 10.52 -2.05 17.73
CA ILE A 151 11.82 -1.34 17.60
C ILE A 151 12.67 -1.49 18.86
N GLU A 152 12.06 -1.41 20.05
CA GLU A 152 12.79 -1.65 21.31
C GLU A 152 13.30 -3.09 21.41
N THR A 153 12.56 -4.05 20.88
CA THR A 153 13.02 -5.45 20.77
C THR A 153 14.23 -5.55 19.86
N ILE A 154 14.22 -4.91 18.68
CA ILE A 154 15.40 -4.84 17.80
C ILE A 154 16.60 -4.20 18.51
N LYS A 155 16.40 -3.11 19.27
CA LYS A 155 17.48 -2.49 20.05
C LYS A 155 18.06 -3.46 21.10
N LYS A 156 17.22 -4.23 21.80
CA LYS A 156 17.66 -5.25 22.76
C LYS A 156 18.40 -6.39 22.07
N ILE A 157 17.90 -6.89 20.94
CA ILE A 157 18.58 -7.92 20.12
C ILE A 157 19.99 -7.46 19.76
N ARG A 158 20.17 -6.22 19.32
CA ARG A 158 21.49 -5.64 19.00
C ARG A 158 22.48 -5.64 20.17
N LEU A 159 21.98 -5.58 21.40
CA LEU A 159 22.82 -5.56 22.60
C LEU A 159 23.23 -6.97 23.07
N THR A 160 22.69 -8.02 22.45
CA THR A 160 22.93 -9.42 22.88
C THR A 160 24.37 -9.86 22.58
N CYS A 161 24.82 -9.71 21.32
CA CYS A 161 26.18 -10.06 20.91
C CYS A 161 26.57 -9.33 19.61
N LEU A 162 27.86 -9.39 19.22
CA LEU A 162 28.36 -8.75 18.00
C LEU A 162 27.68 -9.27 16.73
N TRP A 163 27.40 -10.57 16.65
CA TRP A 163 26.73 -11.17 15.49
C TRP A 163 25.30 -10.64 15.34
N PHE A 164 24.54 -10.65 16.43
CA PHE A 164 23.18 -10.13 16.44
C PHE A 164 23.16 -8.64 16.12
N ARG A 165 24.11 -7.86 16.65
CA ARG A 165 24.30 -6.46 16.28
C ARG A 165 24.48 -6.30 14.78
N GLN A 166 25.39 -7.04 14.16
CA GLN A 166 25.66 -6.94 12.73
C GLN A 166 24.43 -7.27 11.87
N ILE A 167 23.61 -8.24 12.29
CA ILE A 167 22.41 -8.63 11.55
C ILE A 167 21.28 -7.61 11.79
N SER A 168 20.93 -7.35 13.04
CA SER A 168 19.75 -6.55 13.43
C SER A 168 19.94 -5.03 13.31
N SER A 169 21.18 -4.51 13.25
CA SER A 169 21.43 -3.08 12.99
C SER A 169 20.75 -2.57 11.71
N ARG A 170 20.60 -3.44 10.70
CA ARG A 170 19.94 -3.09 9.43
C ARG A 170 18.42 -2.89 9.55
N LEU A 171 17.81 -3.39 10.63
CA LEU A 171 16.37 -3.32 10.88
C LEU A 171 15.96 -2.09 11.70
N LEU A 172 16.92 -1.34 12.25
CA LEU A 172 16.64 -0.19 13.10
C LEU A 172 15.92 0.95 12.40
N ILE A 173 16.25 1.17 11.13
CA ILE A 173 15.76 2.30 10.35
C ILE A 173 15.17 1.76 9.06
N GLY A 174 13.92 1.31 9.14
CA GLY A 174 13.19 0.80 7.98
C GLY A 174 12.61 1.89 7.08
N CYS A 175 12.41 3.09 7.60
CA CYS A 175 11.88 4.24 6.88
C CYS A 175 12.64 5.51 7.26
N LEU A 176 13.03 6.29 6.27
CA LEU A 176 13.68 7.59 6.40
C LEU A 176 12.77 8.67 5.83
N SER A 177 12.20 9.48 6.71
CA SER A 177 11.47 10.68 6.28
C SER A 177 12.43 11.84 6.04
N VAL A 178 12.36 12.42 4.85
CA VAL A 178 13.23 13.50 4.38
C VAL A 178 12.38 14.65 3.87
N SER A 179 12.41 15.76 4.59
CA SER A 179 11.84 17.04 4.12
C SER A 179 12.88 17.81 3.31
N PRO A 180 12.50 18.76 2.45
CA PRO A 180 13.42 19.60 1.69
C PRO A 180 14.05 20.70 2.57
N ASN A 181 14.96 20.31 3.46
CA ASN A 181 15.84 21.20 4.22
C ASN A 181 17.22 20.56 4.40
N MET A 182 18.23 21.36 4.76
CA MET A 182 19.60 20.87 4.87
C MET A 182 19.75 19.89 6.04
N LYS A 183 19.07 20.15 7.16
CA LYS A 183 19.16 19.32 8.37
C LYS A 183 18.68 17.88 8.12
N SER A 184 17.60 17.69 7.37
CA SER A 184 17.10 16.36 6.99
C SER A 184 18.03 15.68 5.98
N LEU A 185 18.60 16.42 5.03
CA LEU A 185 19.58 15.89 4.08
C LEU A 185 20.89 15.45 4.76
N ASP A 186 21.38 16.22 5.73
CA ASP A 186 22.57 15.86 6.50
C ASP A 186 22.32 14.61 7.34
N ARG A 187 21.14 14.50 7.96
CA ARG A 187 20.73 13.29 8.65
C ARG A 187 20.62 12.09 7.71
N LEU A 188 20.09 12.29 6.51
CA LEU A 188 20.02 11.26 5.48
C LEU A 188 21.43 10.76 5.11
N LYS A 189 22.38 11.68 4.85
CA LYS A 189 23.79 11.37 4.57
C LYS A 189 24.46 10.63 5.74
N MET A 190 24.21 11.06 6.97
CA MET A 190 24.75 10.41 8.17
C MET A 190 24.24 8.97 8.29
N VAL A 191 22.95 8.74 8.02
CA VAL A 191 22.35 7.41 8.10
C VAL A 191 22.75 6.52 6.92
N SER A 192 22.92 7.07 5.72
CA SER A 192 23.35 6.31 4.52
C SER A 192 24.83 5.95 4.52
N SER A 193 25.68 6.75 5.17
CA SER A 193 27.10 6.43 5.35
C SER A 193 27.38 5.44 6.48
N HIS A 194 26.40 5.15 7.35
CA HIS A 194 26.62 4.28 8.51
C HIS A 194 26.77 2.78 8.10
N PRO A 195 27.93 2.13 8.35
CA PRO A 195 28.26 0.80 7.77
C PRO A 195 27.28 -0.35 8.05
N GLU A 196 26.67 -0.36 9.24
CA GLU A 196 25.73 -1.41 9.65
C GLU A 196 24.25 -1.07 9.31
N ILE A 197 23.89 0.21 9.27
CA ILE A 197 22.50 0.66 9.12
C ILE A 197 22.19 0.91 7.64
N SER A 198 23.21 1.22 6.82
CA SER A 198 23.09 1.42 5.37
C SER A 198 22.69 0.19 4.59
N ARG A 199 22.88 -1.01 5.16
CA ARG A 199 22.62 -2.29 4.50
C ARG A 199 21.16 -2.74 4.55
N GLY A 200 20.30 -2.05 5.29
CA GLY A 200 18.88 -2.40 5.40
C GLY A 200 18.08 -1.93 4.19
N GLU A 201 17.02 -2.65 3.85
CA GLU A 201 16.01 -2.18 2.91
C GLU A 201 15.31 -0.93 3.46
N ARG A 202 15.30 0.13 2.66
CA ARG A 202 14.85 1.45 3.07
C ARG A 202 13.65 1.91 2.26
N VAL A 203 12.64 2.33 3.00
CA VAL A 203 11.68 3.31 2.51
C VAL A 203 12.30 4.69 2.64
N LEU A 204 12.38 5.40 1.54
CA LEU A 204 12.68 6.82 1.50
C LEU A 204 11.34 7.55 1.37
N SER A 205 10.89 8.15 2.47
CA SER A 205 9.65 8.93 2.53
C SER A 205 9.98 10.42 2.36
N ILE A 206 9.49 11.04 1.30
CA ILE A 206 9.69 12.45 0.98
C ILE A 206 8.48 13.23 1.46
N ASP A 207 8.74 14.22 2.30
CA ASP A 207 7.74 15.18 2.75
C ASP A 207 7.62 16.31 1.73
N LEU A 208 6.57 16.25 0.91
CA LEU A 208 6.23 17.22 -0.14
C LEU A 208 5.54 18.47 0.38
N ARG A 209 5.32 18.60 1.70
CA ARG A 209 4.75 19.83 2.26
C ARG A 209 5.64 21.03 1.93
N TYR A 210 5.01 22.16 1.66
CA TYR A 210 5.69 23.35 1.17
C TYR A 210 5.48 24.56 2.07
N TYR A 211 6.43 25.47 2.02
CA TYR A 211 6.27 26.82 2.56
C TYR A 211 5.73 27.70 1.44
N SER A 212 4.53 28.23 1.62
CA SER A 212 3.94 29.19 0.69
C SER A 212 4.72 30.51 0.64
N GLY A 213 5.03 30.98 -0.57
CA GLY A 213 5.71 32.25 -0.79
C GLY A 213 4.84 33.48 -0.48
N SER A 214 3.52 33.40 -0.64
CA SER A 214 2.61 34.48 -0.22
C SER A 214 2.57 34.61 1.30
N VAL A 215 2.58 33.48 2.02
CA VAL A 215 2.66 33.45 3.50
C VAL A 215 4.02 33.92 4.01
N ALA A 216 5.11 33.54 3.35
CA ALA A 216 6.45 34.02 3.70
C ALA A 216 6.56 35.54 3.53
N ARG A 217 5.95 36.12 2.49
CA ARG A 217 6.03 37.57 2.22
C ARG A 217 5.05 38.40 3.06
N ASN A 218 3.99 37.80 3.60
CA ASN A 218 2.95 38.53 4.30
C ASN A 218 2.69 37.97 5.72
N ILE A 219 3.10 38.72 6.74
CA ILE A 219 2.90 38.35 8.14
C ILE A 219 1.42 38.21 8.51
N HIS A 220 0.51 38.95 7.87
CA HIS A 220 -0.92 38.81 8.12
C HIS A 220 -1.46 37.49 7.59
N ALA A 221 -1.01 37.03 6.42
CA ALA A 221 -1.35 35.70 5.90
C ALA A 221 -0.80 34.59 6.80
N PHE A 222 0.44 34.74 7.28
CA PHE A 222 1.02 33.85 8.29
C PHE A 222 0.21 33.84 9.60
N SER A 223 -0.22 35.01 10.06
CA SER A 223 -1.04 35.15 11.26
C SER A 223 -2.38 34.44 11.11
N ALA A 224 -3.05 34.55 9.96
CA ALA A 224 -4.31 33.89 9.69
C ALA A 224 -4.18 32.36 9.81
N ILE A 225 -3.13 31.79 9.21
CA ILE A 225 -2.85 30.35 9.32
C ILE A 225 -2.57 29.93 10.76
N CYS A 226 -1.80 30.74 11.51
CA CYS A 226 -1.50 30.46 12.91
C CYS A 226 -2.76 30.50 13.79
N VAL A 227 -3.63 31.49 13.56
CA VAL A 227 -4.94 31.63 14.21
C VAL A 227 -5.82 30.41 13.93
N ASP A 228 -5.96 30.01 12.67
CA ASP A 228 -6.81 28.87 12.28
C ASP A 228 -6.30 27.56 12.90
N LYS A 229 -4.97 27.32 12.85
CA LYS A 229 -4.33 26.16 13.49
C LYS A 229 -4.55 26.15 15.01
N LEU A 230 -4.40 27.31 15.65
CA LEU A 230 -4.56 27.46 17.09
C LEU A 230 -6.03 27.27 17.51
N HIS A 231 -6.96 27.83 16.75
CA HIS A 231 -8.40 27.66 16.96
C HIS A 231 -8.81 26.19 16.86
N ALA A 232 -8.41 25.49 15.80
CA ALA A 232 -8.68 24.06 15.62
C ALA A 232 -8.09 23.22 16.77
N SER A 233 -6.91 23.59 17.26
CA SER A 233 -6.25 22.95 18.39
C SER A 233 -6.99 23.15 19.71
N ILE A 234 -7.50 24.37 19.96
CA ILE A 234 -8.32 24.68 21.14
C ILE A 234 -9.61 23.87 21.12
N GLU A 235 -10.31 23.81 19.98
CA GLU A 235 -11.57 23.06 19.86
C GLU A 235 -11.38 21.56 20.10
N ILE A 236 -10.31 20.98 19.57
CA ILE A 236 -10.01 19.56 19.80
C ILE A 236 -9.69 19.27 21.27
N GLU A 237 -8.97 20.16 21.96
CA GLU A 237 -8.71 19.95 23.38
C GLU A 237 -9.97 20.15 24.24
N LYS A 238 -10.86 21.08 23.89
CA LYS A 238 -12.19 21.19 24.53
C LYS A 238 -12.99 19.89 24.40
N ILE A 239 -13.04 19.30 23.20
CA ILE A 239 -13.72 18.01 22.96
C ILE A 239 -13.07 16.90 23.81
N ARG A 240 -11.73 16.89 23.92
CA ARG A 240 -11.02 15.89 24.75
C ARG A 240 -11.31 16.07 26.24
N ILE A 241 -11.37 17.30 26.72
CA ILE A 241 -11.75 17.62 28.11
C ILE A 241 -13.17 17.12 28.37
N GLN A 242 -14.13 17.48 27.52
CA GLN A 242 -15.53 17.05 27.63
C GLN A 242 -15.67 15.52 27.64
N ARG A 243 -14.96 14.81 26.74
CA ARG A 243 -14.96 13.34 26.70
C ARG A 243 -14.33 12.69 27.94
N ARG A 244 -13.37 13.36 28.59
CA ARG A 244 -12.79 12.86 29.85
C ARG A 244 -13.77 13.02 31.00
N GLU A 245 -14.44 14.17 31.09
CA GLU A 245 -15.46 14.47 32.09
C GLU A 245 -16.64 13.48 32.00
N GLN A 246 -17.18 13.25 30.79
CA GLN A 246 -18.26 12.27 30.58
C GLN A 246 -17.87 10.85 31.03
N ARG A 247 -16.62 10.43 30.76
CA ARG A 247 -16.12 9.11 31.20
C ARG A 247 -15.88 9.02 32.71
N GLU A 248 -15.72 10.15 33.39
CA GLU A 248 -15.62 10.20 34.85
C GLU A 248 -17.00 10.07 35.49
N ASP A 249 -18.01 10.76 34.95
CA ASP A 249 -19.41 10.62 35.39
C ASP A 249 -19.92 9.18 35.25
N ASP A 250 -19.55 8.49 34.17
CA ASP A 250 -19.89 7.09 33.94
C ASP A 250 -19.18 6.11 34.90
N LYS A 251 -17.97 6.44 35.37
CA LYS A 251 -17.16 5.58 36.26
C LYS A 251 -17.42 5.80 37.74
N VAL A 252 -17.83 7.00 38.13
CA VAL A 252 -18.25 7.31 39.52
C VAL A 252 -19.50 6.51 39.91
N ARG A 253 -20.26 5.99 38.94
CA ARG A 253 -21.37 5.05 39.19
C ARG A 253 -20.94 3.63 39.58
N ASP A 254 -19.70 3.22 39.31
CA ASP A 254 -19.27 1.80 39.43
C ASP A 254 -18.16 1.51 40.46
N GLU A 255 -17.36 2.47 40.95
CA GLU A 255 -16.30 2.15 41.93
C GLU A 255 -16.04 3.27 42.96
N GLU A 256 -16.53 3.08 44.19
CA GLU A 256 -16.35 3.97 45.37
C GLU A 256 -14.89 4.02 45.90
N HIS A 257 -13.91 3.29 45.33
CA HIS A 257 -12.61 3.04 45.99
C HIS A 257 -11.36 3.19 45.09
N ARG A 258 -11.22 4.29 44.32
CA ARG A 258 -9.92 4.61 43.66
C ARG A 258 -9.47 6.08 43.81
N LEU A 259 -8.17 6.21 44.11
CA LEU A 259 -7.44 7.38 44.61
C LEU A 259 -7.45 8.66 43.73
N PRO A 260 -7.18 9.86 44.32
CA PRO A 260 -7.45 11.20 43.77
C PRO A 260 -6.43 11.74 42.73
N ARG A 261 -5.69 10.87 42.03
CA ARG A 261 -4.57 11.31 41.16
C ARG A 261 -4.99 11.89 39.80
N LYS A 262 -6.29 12.07 39.49
CA LYS A 262 -6.78 12.39 38.14
C LYS A 262 -7.28 13.83 37.94
N ASP A 263 -7.85 14.48 38.95
CA ASP A 263 -8.44 15.83 38.83
C ASP A 263 -7.43 16.91 38.42
N VAL A 264 -6.19 16.77 38.86
CA VAL A 264 -5.09 17.70 38.55
C VAL A 264 -4.82 17.76 37.03
N SER A 265 -5.07 16.67 36.30
CA SER A 265 -4.82 16.61 34.85
C SER A 265 -5.88 17.36 34.03
N ILE A 266 -7.13 17.42 34.48
CA ILE A 266 -8.22 18.10 33.76
C ILE A 266 -8.14 19.60 34.00
N GLN A 267 -7.88 20.01 35.24
CA GLN A 267 -7.73 21.43 35.56
C GLN A 267 -6.55 22.06 34.83
N LEU A 268 -5.42 21.36 34.75
CA LEU A 268 -4.26 21.79 33.97
C LEU A 268 -4.58 21.93 32.47
N ALA A 269 -5.43 21.04 31.93
CA ALA A 269 -5.89 21.12 30.54
C ALA A 269 -6.78 22.37 30.32
N ARG A 270 -7.74 22.62 31.21
CA ARG A 270 -8.60 23.83 31.16
C ARG A 270 -7.77 25.12 31.27
N ASP A 271 -6.78 25.15 32.15
CA ASP A 271 -5.88 26.28 32.31
C ASP A 271 -5.07 26.56 31.04
N GLY A 272 -4.61 25.50 30.36
CA GLY A 272 -3.94 25.64 29.08
C GLY A 272 -4.88 26.14 27.98
N VAL A 273 -6.14 25.68 27.93
CA VAL A 273 -7.13 26.18 26.95
C VAL A 273 -7.34 27.69 27.16
N ARG A 274 -7.50 28.13 28.42
CA ARG A 274 -7.64 29.55 28.76
C ARG A 274 -6.40 30.39 28.39
N ARG A 275 -5.19 29.81 28.45
CA ARG A 275 -3.96 30.49 27.99
C ARG A 275 -3.91 30.60 26.47
N LEU A 276 -4.21 29.51 25.76
CA LEU A 276 -4.27 29.48 24.30
C LEU A 276 -5.32 30.47 23.76
N GLN A 277 -6.47 30.58 24.42
CA GLN A 277 -7.49 31.57 24.04
C GLN A 277 -6.98 33.00 24.15
N ARG A 278 -6.16 33.33 25.16
CA ARG A 278 -5.54 34.66 25.27
C ARG A 278 -4.53 34.92 24.15
N VAL A 279 -3.76 33.91 23.76
CA VAL A 279 -2.84 34.00 22.62
C VAL A 279 -3.62 34.20 21.32
N LEU A 280 -4.69 33.42 21.13
CA LEU A 280 -5.59 33.52 19.98
C LEU A 280 -6.18 34.95 19.87
N SER A 281 -6.75 35.47 20.95
CA SER A 281 -7.28 36.84 20.98
C SER A 281 -6.21 37.89 20.65
N ALA A 282 -4.98 37.71 21.13
CA ALA A 282 -3.88 38.63 20.82
C ALA A 282 -3.51 38.61 19.33
N TRP A 283 -3.50 37.43 18.70
CA TRP A 283 -3.22 37.29 17.28
C TRP A 283 -4.38 37.76 16.40
N ASP A 284 -5.62 37.54 16.82
CA ASP A 284 -6.81 38.06 16.13
C ASP A 284 -6.83 39.59 16.13
N THR A 285 -6.50 40.21 17.28
CA THR A 285 -6.34 41.67 17.38
C THR A 285 -5.20 42.18 16.49
N PHE A 286 -4.06 41.47 16.45
CA PHE A 286 -2.96 41.82 15.54
C PHE A 286 -3.36 41.73 14.06
N ARG A 287 -4.17 40.73 13.71
CA ARG A 287 -4.70 40.53 12.36
C ARG A 287 -5.69 41.63 11.97
N ASN A 288 -6.55 42.07 12.90
CA ASN A 288 -7.64 43.01 12.66
C ASN A 288 -7.59 44.20 13.65
N PRO A 289 -6.69 45.18 13.44
CA PRO A 289 -6.49 46.29 14.38
C PRO A 289 -7.71 47.21 14.53
N GLU A 290 -8.56 47.30 13.50
CA GLU A 290 -9.80 48.10 13.53
C GLU A 290 -10.90 47.53 14.45
N ALA A 291 -10.80 46.24 14.81
CA ALA A 291 -11.80 45.56 15.63
C ALA A 291 -11.57 45.73 17.15
N SER A 292 -10.44 46.29 17.59
CA SER A 292 -10.09 46.42 19.01
C SER A 292 -9.97 47.88 19.47
N VAL A 293 -10.99 48.41 20.14
CA VAL A 293 -11.00 49.77 20.71
C VAL A 293 -10.52 49.80 22.18
N GLN A 294 -10.03 48.69 22.74
CA GLN A 294 -9.62 48.65 24.15
C GLN A 294 -8.11 48.50 24.35
N ASP A 295 -7.53 49.62 24.77
CA ASP A 295 -6.32 49.82 25.59
C ASP A 295 -5.73 48.54 26.21
N SER A 296 -4.62 48.06 25.64
CA SER A 296 -3.65 47.27 26.40
C SER A 296 -2.23 47.64 25.95
N ALA A 297 -1.60 48.52 26.72
CA ALA A 297 -0.30 49.15 26.45
C ALA A 297 0.93 48.22 26.63
N GLN A 298 0.87 46.96 26.21
CA GLN A 298 2.08 46.14 26.07
C GLN A 298 2.08 45.38 24.73
N PRO A 299 3.21 45.34 24.00
CA PRO A 299 3.41 44.36 22.94
C PRO A 299 3.33 42.98 23.59
N ASN A 300 2.16 42.34 23.46
CA ASN A 300 1.88 41.05 24.06
C ASN A 300 2.94 40.06 23.57
N ALA A 301 3.62 39.35 24.47
CA ALA A 301 4.68 38.38 24.13
C ALA A 301 4.23 37.38 23.04
N ALA A 302 2.92 37.12 22.94
CA ALA A 302 2.31 36.35 21.87
C ALA A 302 2.56 36.95 20.46
N VAL A 303 2.47 38.27 20.28
CA VAL A 303 2.70 38.95 18.99
C VAL A 303 4.18 38.92 18.62
N LEU A 304 5.08 39.11 19.59
CA LEU A 304 6.53 38.95 19.36
C LEU A 304 6.88 37.50 18.96
N ALA A 305 6.24 36.51 19.59
CA ALA A 305 6.39 35.11 19.19
C ALA A 305 5.88 34.90 17.75
N LEU A 306 4.75 35.50 17.37
CA LEU A 306 4.24 35.43 16.01
C LEU A 306 5.22 36.01 14.98
N GLN A 307 5.81 37.18 15.27
CA GLN A 307 6.83 37.81 14.41
C GLN A 307 8.08 36.93 14.25
N ARG A 308 8.62 36.39 15.35
CA ARG A 308 9.75 35.44 15.28
C ARG A 308 9.40 34.18 14.49
N GLY A 309 8.17 33.68 14.64
CA GLY A 309 7.67 32.56 13.86
C GLY A 309 7.66 32.87 12.37
N HIS A 310 7.25 34.08 12.00
CA HIS A 310 7.23 34.53 10.60
C HIS A 310 8.65 34.67 10.02
N GLU A 311 9.58 35.28 10.75
CA GLU A 311 11.00 35.34 10.34
C GLU A 311 11.58 33.94 10.12
N ARG A 312 11.26 33.00 11.02
CA ARG A 312 11.69 31.61 10.87
C ARG A 312 11.03 30.92 9.67
N TYR A 313 9.76 31.21 9.40
CA TYR A 313 9.03 30.72 8.23
C TYR A 313 9.68 31.22 6.94
N GLN A 314 10.06 32.49 6.87
CA GLN A 314 10.75 33.09 5.73
C GLN A 314 12.08 32.38 5.44
N GLN A 315 12.89 32.14 6.47
CA GLN A 315 14.16 31.42 6.31
C GLN A 315 13.96 30.00 5.76
N LEU A 316 12.95 29.28 6.28
CA LEU A 316 12.66 27.92 5.85
C LEU A 316 12.08 27.87 4.43
N TYR A 317 11.29 28.87 4.05
CA TYR A 317 10.84 29.06 2.68
C TYR A 317 12.01 29.25 1.71
N GLU A 318 12.92 30.18 2.01
CA GLU A 318 14.08 30.46 1.17
C GLU A 318 15.01 29.24 1.06
N GLU A 319 15.20 28.52 2.16
CA GLU A 319 15.99 27.28 2.19
C GLU A 319 15.34 26.21 1.30
N GLN A 320 14.04 25.96 1.45
CA GLN A 320 13.30 25.00 0.64
C GLN A 320 13.35 25.36 -0.85
N GLN A 321 13.05 26.61 -1.20
CA GLN A 321 13.06 27.06 -2.60
C GLN A 321 14.44 26.92 -3.22
N ARG A 322 15.50 27.30 -2.50
CA ARG A 322 16.87 27.12 -2.99
C ARG A 322 17.17 25.66 -3.31
N LEU A 323 16.87 24.75 -2.38
CA LEU A 323 17.16 23.31 -2.52
C LEU A 323 16.38 22.63 -3.66
N ILE A 324 15.20 23.14 -3.97
CA ILE A 324 14.34 22.60 -5.05
C ILE A 324 14.77 23.19 -6.39
N GLN A 325 14.89 24.52 -6.49
CA GLN A 325 15.25 25.20 -7.75
C GLN A 325 16.64 24.83 -8.26
N ASP A 326 17.60 24.61 -7.36
CA ASP A 326 18.95 24.21 -7.75
C ASP A 326 19.09 22.69 -8.03
N GLY A 327 18.03 21.92 -7.80
CA GLY A 327 18.00 20.45 -7.91
C GLY A 327 18.90 19.72 -6.90
N SER A 328 19.46 20.41 -5.90
CA SER A 328 20.34 19.82 -4.88
C SER A 328 19.59 18.82 -4.01
N PHE A 329 18.30 19.04 -3.74
CA PHE A 329 17.47 18.09 -3.02
C PHE A 329 17.38 16.75 -3.76
N ALA A 330 16.92 16.76 -5.02
CA ALA A 330 16.79 15.55 -5.84
C ALA A 330 18.14 14.83 -6.03
N ARG A 331 19.23 15.58 -6.28
CA ARG A 331 20.58 15.00 -6.39
C ARG A 331 21.07 14.36 -5.09
N ALA A 332 20.81 14.97 -3.94
CA ALA A 332 21.23 14.41 -2.65
C ALA A 332 20.46 13.11 -2.31
N LEU A 333 19.17 13.07 -2.63
CA LEU A 333 18.35 11.86 -2.51
C LEU A 333 18.87 10.77 -3.46
N ALA A 334 19.11 11.12 -4.72
CA ALA A 334 19.62 10.21 -5.74
C ALA A 334 21.00 9.62 -5.38
N ALA A 335 21.94 10.46 -4.93
CA ALA A 335 23.25 10.00 -4.47
C ALA A 335 23.14 9.04 -3.28
N THR A 336 22.21 9.31 -2.35
CA THR A 336 21.96 8.43 -1.22
C THR A 336 21.33 7.10 -1.65
N ALA A 337 20.39 7.15 -2.59
CA ALA A 337 19.76 5.96 -3.14
C ALA A 337 20.76 5.09 -3.89
N ALA A 338 21.63 5.69 -4.72
CA ALA A 338 22.67 5.00 -5.48
C ALA A 338 23.76 4.39 -4.59
N ALA A 339 24.05 5.00 -3.44
CA ALA A 339 24.95 4.43 -2.45
C ALA A 339 24.34 3.19 -1.74
N SER A 340 23.02 3.00 -1.81
CA SER A 340 22.37 1.81 -1.28
C SER A 340 22.58 0.62 -2.21
N LYS A 341 22.90 -0.54 -1.63
CA LYS A 341 23.02 -1.80 -2.38
C LYS A 341 21.67 -2.47 -2.64
N SER A 342 20.60 -1.96 -2.04
CA SER A 342 19.23 -2.49 -2.16
C SER A 342 18.37 -1.56 -3.01
N LYS A 343 17.38 -2.14 -3.71
CA LYS A 343 16.34 -1.35 -4.38
C LYS A 343 15.61 -0.47 -3.34
N VAL A 344 15.33 0.77 -3.70
CA VAL A 344 14.70 1.76 -2.81
C VAL A 344 13.19 1.73 -2.98
N TRP A 345 12.47 1.81 -1.86
CA TRP A 345 11.04 2.11 -1.88
C TRP A 345 10.86 3.62 -1.73
N LEU A 346 10.38 4.29 -2.76
CA LEU A 346 10.14 5.73 -2.75
C LEU A 346 8.70 6.01 -2.36
N CYS A 347 8.48 6.75 -1.30
CA CYS A 347 7.17 7.26 -0.90
C CYS A 347 7.22 8.79 -0.91
N MET A 348 6.25 9.44 -1.52
CA MET A 348 6.19 10.89 -1.64
C MET A 348 4.82 11.35 -1.14
N SER A 349 4.80 12.21 -0.11
CA SER A 349 3.53 12.65 0.46
C SER A 349 3.56 14.11 0.90
N ASP A 350 2.49 14.84 0.58
CA ASP A 350 2.24 16.18 1.11
C ASP A 350 1.49 16.14 2.46
N VAL A 351 1.20 14.94 2.95
CA VAL A 351 0.62 14.72 4.26
C VAL A 351 1.76 14.47 5.22
N HIS A 352 1.66 15.04 6.42
CA HIS A 352 2.57 14.62 7.47
C HIS A 352 2.33 13.14 7.81
N MET A 353 3.16 12.28 7.23
CA MET A 353 3.32 10.87 7.60
C MET A 353 4.09 10.80 8.92
N GLY A 354 3.58 11.45 9.96
CA GLY A 354 4.09 11.26 11.30
C GLY A 354 3.94 9.77 11.68
N PRO A 355 4.70 9.28 12.68
CA PRO A 355 4.56 7.91 13.21
C PRO A 355 3.22 7.72 13.98
N SER A 356 2.13 8.30 13.50
CA SER A 356 1.00 8.69 14.31
C SER A 356 -0.34 8.79 13.58
N SER A 357 -0.69 7.83 12.73
CA SER A 357 -2.11 7.52 12.49
C SER A 357 -2.27 6.27 11.65
N GLY A 358 -2.51 5.14 12.33
CA GLY A 358 -2.99 3.92 11.72
C GLY A 358 -4.46 3.98 11.25
N GLY A 359 -4.88 5.08 10.63
CA GLY A 359 -6.26 5.23 10.17
C GLY A 359 -6.57 6.67 9.81
N LEU A 360 -6.63 6.92 8.50
CA LEU A 360 -6.83 8.20 7.83
C LEU A 360 -5.83 9.30 8.24
N PRO A 361 -5.40 10.15 7.30
CA PRO A 361 -4.56 11.30 7.60
C PRO A 361 -5.41 12.34 8.33
N ARG A 362 -5.61 12.14 9.63
CA ARG A 362 -6.25 13.14 10.48
C ARG A 362 -5.44 14.43 10.32
N PRO A 363 -6.07 15.57 10.01
CA PRO A 363 -5.38 16.85 10.05
C PRO A 363 -4.64 16.94 11.38
N ASN A 364 -3.44 17.54 11.34
CA ASN A 364 -2.34 17.56 12.32
C ASN A 364 -2.68 17.95 13.78
N VAL A 365 -3.93 17.93 14.18
CA VAL A 365 -4.43 18.34 15.48
C VAL A 365 -4.10 17.33 16.60
N GLY A 366 -3.55 16.16 16.24
CA GLY A 366 -2.96 15.21 17.20
C GLY A 366 -1.58 15.62 17.73
N VAL A 367 -0.85 16.51 17.03
CA VAL A 367 0.57 16.82 17.32
C VAL A 367 0.75 17.90 18.40
N LEU A 368 -0.35 18.43 18.97
CA LEU A 368 -0.32 18.77 20.39
C LEU A 368 -0.39 17.46 21.20
N ALA A 369 0.70 16.69 21.14
CA ALA A 369 1.00 15.71 22.15
C ALA A 369 0.92 16.39 23.52
N LYS A 370 0.59 15.66 24.59
CA LYS A 370 0.50 16.18 25.97
C LYS A 370 1.67 17.12 26.35
N SER A 371 2.86 16.93 25.77
CA SER A 371 4.04 17.80 25.98
C SER A 371 3.92 19.20 25.38
N ASN A 372 3.31 19.36 24.21
CA ASN A 372 3.29 20.63 23.49
C ASN A 372 2.19 21.56 24.03
N PHE A 373 1.07 21.00 24.46
CA PHE A 373 0.04 21.79 25.13
C PHE A 373 0.56 22.44 26.42
N LEU A 374 1.37 21.71 27.19
CA LEU A 374 2.03 22.23 28.39
C LEU A 374 3.08 23.29 28.08
N SER A 375 3.80 23.20 26.95
CA SER A 375 4.77 24.25 26.58
C SER A 375 4.12 25.59 26.25
N PHE A 376 2.89 25.62 25.70
CA PHE A 376 2.14 26.87 25.56
C PHE A 376 1.69 27.48 26.90
N THR A 377 1.75 26.70 27.98
CA THR A 377 1.38 27.21 29.29
C THR A 377 2.52 27.95 29.96
N ASP A 378 3.78 27.69 29.63
CA ASP A 378 4.91 28.40 30.24
C ASP A 378 5.10 29.78 29.56
N PRO A 379 4.96 30.91 30.28
CA PRO A 379 5.09 32.26 29.73
C PRO A 379 6.45 32.56 29.05
N GLY A 380 7.46 31.72 29.28
CA GLY A 380 8.78 31.84 28.63
C GLY A 380 9.04 30.84 27.50
N CYS A 381 8.16 29.87 27.23
CA CYS A 381 8.45 28.73 26.37
C CYS A 381 7.61 28.72 25.08
N PHE A 382 7.65 29.82 24.32
CA PHE A 382 7.03 29.87 22.98
C PHE A 382 7.80 29.03 21.94
N GLU A 383 8.97 28.46 22.24
CA GLU A 383 9.76 27.73 21.24
C GLU A 383 9.12 26.44 20.71
N PRO A 384 8.55 25.56 21.56
CA PRO A 384 7.78 24.43 21.04
C PRO A 384 6.54 24.89 20.25
N ALA A 385 5.90 25.99 20.66
CA ALA A 385 4.80 26.61 19.93
C ALA A 385 5.25 27.11 18.54
N LEU A 386 6.42 27.74 18.46
CA LEU A 386 7.07 28.18 17.22
C LEU A 386 7.28 27.01 16.27
N SER A 387 7.80 25.88 16.76
CA SER A 387 7.98 24.69 15.91
C SER A 387 6.67 24.16 15.29
N TYR A 388 5.53 24.40 15.94
CA TYR A 388 4.20 24.05 15.42
C TYR A 388 3.65 25.09 14.44
N MET A 389 3.85 26.38 14.73
CA MET A 389 3.44 27.48 13.85
C MET A 389 4.16 27.42 12.50
N VAL A 390 5.47 27.14 12.52
CA VAL A 390 6.34 27.15 11.34
C VAL A 390 6.37 25.80 10.62
N GLN A 391 5.29 25.00 10.71
CA GLN A 391 5.19 23.78 9.92
C GLN A 391 4.81 24.09 8.47
N PRO A 392 5.40 23.37 7.49
CA PRO A 392 5.03 23.49 6.09
C PRO A 392 3.60 23.00 5.88
N GLN A 393 2.98 23.47 4.81
CA GLN A 393 1.58 23.24 4.46
C GLN A 393 1.43 22.03 3.54
N SER A 394 0.35 21.27 3.71
CA SER A 394 -0.09 20.29 2.71
C SER A 394 -0.60 21.01 1.46
N TRP A 395 -0.78 20.27 0.37
CA TRP A 395 -1.31 20.80 -0.89
C TRP A 395 -2.84 20.99 -0.84
N THR A 396 -3.47 20.63 0.29
CA THR A 396 -4.88 20.98 0.59
C THR A 396 -5.10 22.48 0.48
N GLY A 397 -6.15 22.89 -0.24
CA GLY A 397 -6.55 24.29 -0.28
C GLY A 397 -5.55 25.19 -1.04
N LEU A 398 -4.75 24.60 -1.92
CA LEU A 398 -3.87 25.26 -2.92
C LEU A 398 -4.50 26.51 -3.57
N GLU A 399 -5.82 26.61 -3.66
CA GLU A 399 -6.52 27.79 -4.21
C GLU A 399 -7.09 28.76 -3.17
N ALA A 400 -7.47 28.28 -1.97
CA ALA A 400 -8.13 29.13 -0.97
C ALA A 400 -7.18 30.19 -0.40
N ASN A 401 -5.89 29.83 -0.27
CA ASN A 401 -4.90 30.67 0.42
C ASN A 401 -3.74 31.11 -0.47
N ASP A 402 -3.45 30.41 -1.57
CA ASP A 402 -2.27 30.69 -2.40
C ASP A 402 -2.38 30.13 -3.85
N PRO A 403 -3.29 30.64 -4.70
CA PRO A 403 -3.49 30.13 -6.07
C PRO A 403 -2.28 30.28 -6.99
N GLN A 404 -1.26 31.05 -6.58
CA GLN A 404 0.03 31.18 -7.25
C GLN A 404 1.15 30.41 -6.52
N GLY A 405 0.81 29.52 -5.60
CA GLY A 405 1.76 28.85 -4.73
C GLY A 405 2.75 27.99 -5.51
N ASP A 406 4.04 28.19 -5.23
CA ASP A 406 5.16 27.43 -5.79
C ASP A 406 5.23 26.01 -5.19
N VAL A 407 4.18 25.20 -5.44
CA VAL A 407 4.10 23.82 -4.96
C VAL A 407 5.13 22.98 -5.73
N PRO A 408 5.92 22.14 -5.04
CA PRO A 408 7.03 21.42 -5.66
C PRO A 408 6.55 20.16 -6.38
N GLN A 409 5.64 20.33 -7.34
CA GLN A 409 5.03 19.25 -8.12
C GLN A 409 6.06 18.51 -8.97
N SER A 410 7.07 19.25 -9.46
CA SER A 410 8.13 18.69 -10.29
C SER A 410 8.93 17.60 -9.57
N LEU A 411 9.00 17.63 -8.23
CA LEU A 411 9.67 16.59 -7.45
C LEU A 411 9.09 15.18 -7.71
N LEU A 412 7.80 15.08 -8.06
CA LEU A 412 7.11 13.81 -8.36
C LEU A 412 7.74 13.04 -9.52
N PHE A 413 8.44 13.73 -10.43
CA PHE A 413 9.20 13.11 -11.51
C PHE A 413 10.70 13.40 -11.44
N GLU A 414 11.13 14.57 -10.96
CA GLU A 414 12.55 14.91 -10.84
C GLU A 414 13.32 13.97 -9.91
N VAL A 415 12.73 13.56 -8.77
CA VAL A 415 13.41 12.66 -7.84
C VAL A 415 13.59 11.26 -8.44
N PRO A 416 12.54 10.59 -8.99
CA PRO A 416 12.70 9.36 -9.76
C PRO A 416 13.73 9.46 -10.88
N LEU A 417 13.71 10.54 -11.67
CA LEU A 417 14.66 10.77 -12.76
C LEU A 417 16.09 10.91 -12.25
N ALA A 418 16.31 11.67 -11.17
CA ALA A 418 17.62 11.84 -10.58
C ALA A 418 18.15 10.51 -10.02
N MET A 419 17.29 9.73 -9.36
CA MET A 419 17.63 8.40 -8.85
C MET A 419 18.08 7.46 -9.98
N HIS A 420 17.30 7.39 -11.07
CA HIS A 420 17.65 6.60 -12.23
C HIS A 420 18.98 7.05 -12.87
N THR A 421 19.17 8.37 -13.03
CA THR A 421 20.42 8.93 -13.57
C THR A 421 21.63 8.59 -12.69
N ALA A 422 21.45 8.50 -11.38
CA ALA A 422 22.50 8.10 -10.45
C ALA A 422 22.74 6.58 -10.41
N GLY A 423 21.99 5.78 -11.18
CA GLY A 423 22.08 4.32 -11.19
C GLY A 423 21.37 3.64 -10.02
N ALA A 424 20.53 4.37 -9.28
CA ALA A 424 19.71 3.78 -8.23
C ALA A 424 18.52 3.02 -8.83
N GLN A 425 18.21 1.86 -8.27
CA GLN A 425 17.03 1.08 -8.65
C GLN A 425 15.89 1.32 -7.66
N MET A 426 14.67 1.48 -8.18
CA MET A 426 13.46 1.57 -7.37
C MET A 426 12.72 0.24 -7.36
N ALA A 427 12.28 -0.21 -6.19
CA ALA A 427 11.40 -1.36 -6.05
C ALA A 427 9.93 -0.95 -6.05
N ALA A 428 9.62 0.26 -5.58
CA ALA A 428 8.25 0.74 -5.46
C ALA A 428 8.21 2.26 -5.46
N LEU A 429 7.12 2.81 -6.00
CA LEU A 429 6.82 4.24 -6.03
C LEU A 429 5.42 4.46 -5.46
N GLU A 430 5.34 5.29 -4.42
CA GLU A 430 4.08 5.66 -3.78
C GLU A 430 3.94 7.18 -3.73
N VAL A 431 2.80 7.68 -4.15
CA VAL A 431 2.48 9.11 -4.18
C VAL A 431 1.15 9.31 -3.45
N HIS A 432 1.16 10.16 -2.41
CA HIS A 432 0.02 10.42 -1.53
C HIS A 432 -0.20 11.91 -1.40
N LEU A 433 -1.20 12.43 -2.09
CA LEU A 433 -1.44 13.87 -2.21
C LEU A 433 -2.80 14.27 -1.63
N LYS A 434 -2.87 15.35 -0.85
CA LYS A 434 -4.14 16.00 -0.52
C LYS A 434 -4.48 17.13 -1.49
N CYS A 435 -4.27 16.87 -2.77
CA CYS A 435 -4.60 17.75 -3.87
C CYS A 435 -5.54 17.01 -4.83
N ALA A 436 -6.40 17.74 -5.51
CA ALA A 436 -7.22 17.16 -6.57
C ALA A 436 -6.32 16.83 -7.79
N PRO A 437 -6.42 15.63 -8.39
CA PRO A 437 -5.49 15.18 -9.44
C PRO A 437 -5.37 16.15 -10.63
N GLN A 438 -6.46 16.81 -11.01
CA GLN A 438 -6.53 17.74 -12.14
C GLN A 438 -5.73 19.04 -11.94
N LYS A 439 -5.29 19.34 -10.72
CA LYS A 439 -4.43 20.50 -10.41
C LYS A 439 -2.94 20.17 -10.51
N LEU A 440 -2.63 18.91 -10.81
CA LEU A 440 -1.26 18.47 -10.92
C LEU A 440 -0.71 18.87 -12.30
N ASP A 441 0.26 19.79 -12.30
CA ASP A 441 1.11 20.07 -13.45
C ASP A 441 2.26 19.04 -13.46
N LEU A 442 1.96 17.91 -14.09
CA LEU A 442 2.91 16.81 -14.32
C LEU A 442 3.49 16.85 -15.73
N ARG A 443 3.57 18.04 -16.33
CA ARG A 443 4.06 18.18 -17.69
C ARG A 443 5.54 17.80 -17.76
N MET A 444 5.82 16.77 -18.55
CA MET A 444 7.17 16.27 -18.83
C MET A 444 7.50 16.44 -20.31
N SER A 445 8.76 16.73 -20.63
CA SER A 445 9.24 16.63 -22.02
C SER A 445 9.21 15.16 -22.48
N ALA A 446 9.21 14.93 -23.80
CA ALA A 446 9.24 13.57 -24.34
C ALA A 446 10.48 12.76 -23.86
N GLU A 447 11.62 13.44 -23.71
CA GLU A 447 12.84 12.87 -23.16
C GLU A 447 12.67 12.51 -21.68
N GLN A 448 12.12 13.42 -20.87
CA GLN A 448 11.85 13.17 -19.46
C GLN A 448 10.87 12.01 -19.28
N LEU A 449 9.79 11.95 -20.08
CA LEU A 449 8.80 10.88 -20.02
C LEU A 449 9.43 9.52 -20.34
N THR A 450 10.30 9.47 -21.35
CA THR A 450 11.04 8.27 -21.72
C THR A 450 11.99 7.83 -20.60
N CYS A 451 12.74 8.76 -20.02
CA CYS A 451 13.63 8.48 -18.90
C CYS A 451 12.87 8.06 -17.64
N PHE A 452 11.70 8.64 -17.39
CA PHE A 452 10.86 8.29 -16.25
C PHE A 452 10.27 6.90 -16.40
N THR A 453 9.79 6.56 -17.61
CA THR A 453 9.32 5.19 -17.92
C THR A 453 10.41 4.15 -17.65
N LYS A 454 11.68 4.46 -17.97
CA LYS A 454 12.83 3.59 -17.64
C LYS A 454 13.12 3.57 -16.14
N ALA A 455 13.00 4.71 -15.46
CA ALA A 455 13.18 4.80 -14.01
C ALA A 455 12.18 3.92 -13.23
N THR A 456 11.00 3.69 -13.80
CA THR A 456 9.90 2.94 -13.21
C THR A 456 9.66 1.57 -13.85
N GLU A 457 10.53 1.09 -14.74
CA GLU A 457 10.30 -0.17 -15.47
C GLU A 457 10.28 -1.41 -14.56
N ASP A 458 10.99 -1.34 -13.44
CA ASP A 458 11.30 -2.45 -12.53
C ASP A 458 10.43 -2.45 -11.25
N LEU A 459 9.34 -1.68 -11.24
CA LEU A 459 8.50 -1.49 -10.06
C LEU A 459 7.73 -2.76 -9.69
N LYS A 460 7.87 -3.18 -8.43
CA LYS A 460 7.05 -4.24 -7.81
C LYS A 460 5.72 -3.72 -7.26
N ALA A 461 5.64 -2.41 -7.02
CA ALA A 461 4.46 -1.74 -6.53
C ALA A 461 4.41 -0.29 -7.02
N PHE A 462 3.24 0.13 -7.50
CA PHE A 462 2.95 1.52 -7.83
C PHE A 462 1.66 1.94 -7.12
N LYS A 463 1.75 3.03 -6.35
CA LYS A 463 0.59 3.61 -5.66
C LYS A 463 0.48 5.09 -5.97
N PHE A 464 -0.70 5.52 -6.38
CA PHE A 464 -1.01 6.91 -6.60
C PHE A 464 -2.36 7.22 -5.96
N MET A 465 -2.33 8.01 -4.90
CA MET A 465 -3.51 8.34 -4.12
C MET A 465 -3.65 9.85 -3.97
N THR A 466 -4.87 10.30 -4.19
CA THR A 466 -5.28 11.68 -3.98
C THR A 466 -6.46 11.71 -3.02
N SER A 467 -6.49 12.70 -2.13
CA SER A 467 -7.57 12.91 -1.17
C SER A 467 -7.78 14.41 -1.01
N PRO A 468 -8.45 15.08 -1.97
CA PRO A 468 -8.82 16.47 -1.80
C PRO A 468 -9.69 16.62 -0.54
N TYR A 469 -9.73 17.82 0.03
CA TYR A 469 -10.69 18.22 1.06
C TYR A 469 -11.58 19.33 0.49
N ASP A 470 -12.89 19.19 0.71
CA ASP A 470 -13.92 20.23 0.70
C ASP A 470 -14.27 20.97 -0.61
N GLN A 471 -13.87 20.51 -1.81
CA GLN A 471 -14.16 21.25 -3.04
C GLN A 471 -14.50 20.37 -4.26
N VAL A 472 -15.72 20.58 -4.77
CA VAL A 472 -16.25 20.06 -6.03
C VAL A 472 -15.52 20.75 -7.19
N PHE A 473 -14.93 19.99 -8.10
CA PHE A 473 -14.15 20.55 -9.20
C PHE A 473 -14.45 19.89 -10.54
N VAL A 474 -14.52 20.71 -11.59
CA VAL A 474 -14.62 20.25 -12.97
C VAL A 474 -13.20 19.94 -13.49
N PRO A 475 -12.96 18.77 -14.10
CA PRO A 475 -11.65 18.43 -14.64
C PRO A 475 -11.21 19.38 -15.76
N ASN A 476 -9.95 19.81 -15.75
CA ASN A 476 -9.31 20.43 -16.91
C ASN A 476 -8.73 19.32 -17.82
N ALA A 477 -9.10 19.32 -19.09
CA ALA A 477 -8.66 18.33 -20.08
C ALA A 477 -7.13 18.25 -20.22
N GLU A 478 -6.42 19.37 -20.10
CA GLU A 478 -4.94 19.39 -20.20
C GLU A 478 -4.27 18.74 -18.98
N GLY A 479 -4.71 19.08 -17.76
CA GLY A 479 -4.18 18.48 -16.53
C GLY A 479 -4.46 16.97 -16.46
N LEU A 480 -5.62 16.53 -16.96
CA LEU A 480 -5.93 15.11 -17.10
C LEU A 480 -4.96 14.40 -18.05
N ARG A 481 -4.68 14.98 -19.22
CA ARG A 481 -3.75 14.38 -20.19
C ARG A 481 -2.37 14.17 -19.57
N ASP A 482 -1.85 15.18 -18.86
CA ASP A 482 -0.51 15.12 -18.30
C ASP A 482 -0.46 14.14 -17.10
N LEU A 483 -1.52 14.06 -16.30
CA LEU A 483 -1.69 13.02 -15.28
C LEU A 483 -1.71 11.61 -15.89
N TYR A 484 -2.49 11.36 -16.93
CA TYR A 484 -2.53 10.05 -17.57
C TYR A 484 -1.19 9.70 -18.21
N ALA A 485 -0.47 10.67 -18.78
CA ALA A 485 0.89 10.45 -19.29
C ALA A 485 1.85 10.03 -18.16
N TYR A 486 1.79 10.70 -17.00
CA TYR A 486 2.57 10.34 -15.82
C TYR A 486 2.23 8.94 -15.29
N LEU A 487 0.94 8.64 -15.09
CA LEU A 487 0.48 7.33 -14.60
C LEU A 487 0.87 6.20 -15.57
N SER A 488 0.68 6.43 -16.88
CA SER A 488 1.04 5.47 -17.92
C SER A 488 2.54 5.21 -17.95
N ALA A 489 3.35 6.25 -17.83
CA ALA A 489 4.81 6.11 -17.78
C ALA A 489 5.26 5.38 -16.50
N ALA A 490 4.64 5.67 -15.35
CA ALA A 490 4.95 5.01 -14.09
C ALA A 490 4.60 3.52 -14.10
N MET A 491 3.48 3.14 -14.73
CA MET A 491 3.09 1.74 -14.92
C MET A 491 3.95 1.03 -15.97
N GLY A 492 4.64 1.78 -16.83
CA GLY A 492 5.59 1.24 -17.80
C GLY A 492 4.98 0.25 -18.80
N ARG A 493 5.86 -0.46 -19.51
CA ARG A 493 5.48 -1.60 -20.39
C ARG A 493 5.57 -2.95 -19.68
N GLN A 494 6.19 -2.98 -18.50
CA GLN A 494 6.38 -4.19 -17.71
C GLN A 494 5.31 -4.32 -16.63
N ILE A 495 5.19 -5.54 -16.12
CA ILE A 495 4.17 -5.95 -15.18
C ILE A 495 4.47 -5.32 -13.83
N VAL A 496 3.61 -4.41 -13.37
CA VAL A 496 3.59 -3.95 -11.98
C VAL A 496 2.68 -4.90 -11.20
N PRO A 497 3.20 -5.78 -10.32
CA PRO A 497 2.38 -6.79 -9.65
C PRO A 497 1.35 -6.20 -8.69
N ASN A 498 1.63 -5.02 -8.10
CA ASN A 498 0.75 -4.38 -7.13
C ASN A 498 0.46 -2.94 -7.56
N LEU A 499 -0.76 -2.69 -8.00
CA LEU A 499 -1.25 -1.39 -8.41
C LEU A 499 -2.25 -0.86 -7.38
N HIS A 500 -2.10 0.41 -6.98
CA HIS A 500 -3.12 1.11 -6.21
C HIS A 500 -3.34 2.49 -6.82
N LEU A 501 -4.52 2.73 -7.37
CA LEU A 501 -4.95 4.02 -7.87
C LEU A 501 -6.16 4.48 -7.06
N ASP A 502 -6.03 5.62 -6.40
CA ASP A 502 -7.13 6.30 -5.72
C ASP A 502 -7.18 7.75 -6.18
N LEU A 503 -8.10 8.06 -7.08
CA LEU A 503 -8.26 9.41 -7.64
C LEU A 503 -9.44 10.14 -6.99
N ALA A 504 -9.50 10.10 -5.65
CA ALA A 504 -10.63 10.64 -4.89
C ALA A 504 -11.00 12.07 -5.29
N THR A 505 -12.31 12.28 -5.40
CA THR A 505 -12.93 13.61 -5.44
C THR A 505 -13.73 13.77 -4.16
N THR A 506 -13.82 14.99 -3.64
CA THR A 506 -14.38 15.25 -2.30
C THR A 506 -15.87 15.02 -2.18
N ASP A 507 -16.56 14.73 -3.28
CA ASP A 507 -17.99 14.76 -3.30
C ASP A 507 -18.60 13.65 -4.15
N MET A 508 -18.79 12.49 -3.51
CA MET A 508 -19.59 11.41 -4.07
C MET A 508 -21.08 11.74 -4.16
N LYS A 509 -21.53 12.92 -3.66
CA LYS A 509 -22.92 13.37 -3.75
C LYS A 509 -23.23 14.22 -4.99
N PHE A 510 -22.23 14.60 -5.80
CA PHE A 510 -22.43 15.52 -6.93
C PHE A 510 -21.99 14.89 -8.26
N ASP A 511 -22.68 15.32 -9.33
CA ASP A 511 -22.53 14.93 -10.75
C ASP A 511 -21.14 15.20 -11.38
N VAL A 512 -20.08 15.36 -10.59
CA VAL A 512 -18.73 15.51 -11.13
C VAL A 512 -18.25 14.16 -11.61
N ALA A 513 -18.15 14.02 -12.93
CA ALA A 513 -17.61 12.85 -13.61
C ALA A 513 -16.25 12.47 -12.98
N PRO A 514 -16.17 11.29 -12.31
CA PRO A 514 -14.91 10.79 -11.79
C PRO A 514 -13.91 10.50 -12.93
N PHE A 515 -12.70 10.08 -12.58
CA PHE A 515 -11.63 9.85 -13.56
C PHE A 515 -11.88 8.58 -14.40
N PRO A 516 -12.02 8.68 -15.74
CA PRO A 516 -12.21 7.49 -16.55
C PRO A 516 -10.99 6.57 -16.49
N ILE A 517 -11.21 5.27 -16.33
CA ILE A 517 -10.16 4.26 -16.34
C ILE A 517 -9.66 3.97 -17.77
N GLU A 518 -10.51 4.26 -18.76
CA GLU A 518 -10.31 3.96 -20.17
C GLU A 518 -8.91 4.34 -20.72
N PRO A 519 -8.35 5.54 -20.44
CA PRO A 519 -7.00 5.87 -20.91
C PRO A 519 -5.90 4.99 -20.30
N LEU A 520 -6.07 4.53 -19.06
CA LEU A 520 -5.12 3.65 -18.37
C LEU A 520 -5.14 2.23 -18.94
N LEU A 521 -6.31 1.76 -19.40
CA LEU A 521 -6.45 0.46 -20.05
C LEU A 521 -5.73 0.43 -21.41
N ARG A 522 -5.66 1.56 -22.12
CA ARG A 522 -4.97 1.64 -23.42
C ARG A 522 -3.45 1.66 -23.30
N CYS A 523 -2.92 2.17 -22.20
CA CYS A 523 -1.50 2.52 -22.10
C CYS A 523 -0.65 1.52 -21.33
N SER A 524 -1.26 0.56 -20.64
CA SER A 524 -0.54 -0.31 -19.70
C SER A 524 -0.78 -1.79 -19.96
N ASN A 525 0.22 -2.61 -19.66
CA ASN A 525 0.08 -4.06 -19.66
C ASN A 525 -0.42 -4.51 -18.28
N TRP A 526 -1.66 -4.99 -18.22
CA TRP A 526 -2.30 -5.47 -16.99
C TRP A 526 -2.07 -6.98 -16.75
N HIS A 527 -1.41 -7.68 -17.67
CA HIS A 527 -1.03 -9.08 -17.50
C HIS A 527 -0.01 -9.23 -16.36
N GLY A 528 -0.12 -10.30 -15.56
CA GLY A 528 0.71 -10.57 -14.38
C GLY A 528 0.49 -9.68 -13.15
N LEU A 529 -0.54 -8.83 -13.18
CA LEU A 529 -1.00 -8.10 -12.00
C LEU A 529 -1.46 -9.10 -10.92
N LYS A 530 -0.91 -9.00 -9.72
CA LYS A 530 -1.32 -9.80 -8.55
C LYS A 530 -2.41 -9.11 -7.75
N LEU A 531 -2.34 -7.79 -7.64
CA LEU A 531 -3.28 -6.96 -6.88
C LEU A 531 -3.49 -5.62 -7.58
N ALA A 532 -4.75 -5.28 -7.89
CA ALA A 532 -5.17 -3.93 -8.21
C ALA A 532 -6.18 -3.42 -7.19
N LYS A 533 -5.87 -2.27 -6.59
CA LYS A 533 -6.81 -1.47 -5.81
C LYS A 533 -7.17 -0.24 -6.64
N LEU A 534 -8.44 -0.13 -7.00
CA LEU A 534 -8.94 0.91 -7.89
C LEU A 534 -10.07 1.65 -7.16
N ALA A 535 -9.82 2.91 -6.86
CA ALA A 535 -10.73 3.74 -6.10
C ALA A 535 -11.02 5.07 -6.78
N ASN A 536 -12.29 5.50 -6.68
CA ASN A 536 -12.75 6.78 -7.22
C ASN A 536 -12.48 6.95 -8.74
N LEU A 537 -12.72 5.87 -9.50
CA LEU A 537 -12.61 5.84 -10.96
C LEU A 537 -13.99 5.63 -11.61
N VAL A 538 -14.11 6.00 -12.88
CA VAL A 538 -15.24 5.68 -13.75
C VAL A 538 -14.84 4.62 -14.75
N ALA A 539 -15.75 3.70 -15.02
CA ALA A 539 -15.67 2.85 -16.18
C ALA A 539 -17.03 2.77 -16.87
N GLU A 540 -17.01 2.56 -18.18
CA GLU A 540 -18.13 1.92 -18.86
C GLU A 540 -18.07 0.40 -18.63
N ILE A 541 -19.20 -0.29 -18.82
CA ILE A 541 -19.21 -1.75 -18.68
C ILE A 541 -18.24 -2.44 -19.65
N GLU A 542 -18.04 -1.87 -20.84
CA GLU A 542 -17.07 -2.34 -21.82
C GLU A 542 -15.62 -2.21 -21.34
N ASP A 543 -15.32 -1.19 -20.53
CA ASP A 543 -14.00 -1.00 -19.94
C ASP A 543 -13.75 -2.02 -18.84
N LEU A 544 -14.77 -2.36 -18.04
CA LEU A 544 -14.66 -3.45 -17.06
C LEU A 544 -14.45 -4.80 -17.75
N ARG A 545 -15.16 -5.07 -18.85
CA ARG A 545 -14.97 -6.29 -19.64
C ARG A 545 -13.55 -6.38 -20.17
N LYS A 546 -13.04 -5.32 -20.80
CA LYS A 546 -11.65 -5.24 -21.27
C LYS A 546 -10.66 -5.45 -20.13
N LEU A 547 -10.88 -4.81 -18.98
CA LEU A 547 -10.05 -5.00 -17.80
C LEU A 547 -10.01 -6.48 -17.41
N THR A 548 -11.18 -7.13 -17.24
CA THR A 548 -11.26 -8.54 -16.86
C THR A 548 -10.62 -9.50 -17.88
N ASP A 549 -10.69 -9.18 -19.17
CA ASP A 549 -10.08 -9.97 -20.23
C ASP A 549 -8.54 -9.88 -20.21
N MET A 550 -7.98 -8.78 -19.69
CA MET A 550 -6.53 -8.61 -19.51
C MET A 550 -6.00 -9.23 -18.21
N LEU A 551 -6.85 -9.54 -17.23
CA LEU A 551 -6.42 -10.10 -15.95
C LEU A 551 -6.13 -11.60 -16.03
N GLU A 552 -5.12 -12.03 -15.29
CA GLU A 552 -4.85 -13.46 -15.09
C GLU A 552 -5.80 -14.05 -14.05
N PRO A 553 -6.15 -15.35 -14.16
CA PRO A 553 -6.94 -16.03 -13.15
C PRO A 553 -6.28 -15.90 -11.76
N GLY A 554 -7.05 -15.42 -10.78
CA GLY A 554 -6.57 -15.26 -9.41
C GLY A 554 -6.02 -13.88 -9.05
N THR A 555 -5.96 -12.93 -10.01
CA THR A 555 -5.64 -11.52 -9.72
C THR A 555 -6.61 -10.97 -8.66
N GLN A 556 -6.05 -10.34 -7.61
CA GLN A 556 -6.85 -9.70 -6.57
C GLN A 556 -7.31 -8.32 -7.05
N LEU A 557 -8.62 -8.10 -7.12
CA LEU A 557 -9.21 -6.84 -7.58
C LEU A 557 -10.05 -6.20 -6.47
N GLN A 558 -9.73 -4.97 -6.09
CA GLN A 558 -10.40 -4.24 -5.02
C GLN A 558 -10.96 -2.95 -5.58
N PHE A 559 -12.29 -2.85 -5.62
CA PHE A 559 -13.00 -1.65 -6.05
C PHE A 559 -13.55 -0.91 -4.83
N ASN A 560 -13.25 0.39 -4.72
CA ASN A 560 -13.80 1.25 -3.68
C ASN A 560 -14.32 2.55 -4.30
N CYS A 561 -15.57 2.94 -4.07
CA CYS A 561 -16.12 4.17 -4.65
C CYS A 561 -16.00 4.21 -6.19
N PHE A 562 -16.21 3.05 -6.85
CA PHE A 562 -16.04 2.90 -8.29
C PHE A 562 -17.37 3.21 -8.99
N LEU A 563 -17.37 4.09 -9.99
CA LEU A 563 -18.57 4.51 -10.72
C LEU A 563 -18.71 3.75 -12.04
N LEU A 564 -19.86 3.12 -12.25
CA LEU A 564 -20.24 2.57 -13.54
C LEU A 564 -21.09 3.60 -14.31
N SER A 565 -20.54 4.21 -15.35
CA SER A 565 -21.24 5.26 -16.13
C SER A 565 -22.23 4.71 -17.16
N SER A 566 -22.05 3.46 -17.59
CA SER A 566 -22.93 2.78 -18.54
C SER A 566 -23.04 1.29 -18.23
N GLY A 567 -24.17 0.68 -18.58
CA GLY A 567 -24.47 -0.72 -18.28
C GLY A 567 -25.09 -0.92 -16.90
N THR A 568 -24.96 -2.14 -16.36
CA THR A 568 -25.56 -2.56 -15.09
C THR A 568 -24.50 -3.19 -14.18
N TRP A 569 -24.59 -2.92 -12.87
CA TRP A 569 -23.75 -3.59 -11.90
C TRP A 569 -24.03 -5.10 -11.89
N ALA A 570 -25.26 -5.54 -12.19
CA ALA A 570 -25.55 -6.96 -12.34
C ALA A 570 -24.62 -7.63 -13.37
N ALA A 571 -24.49 -7.04 -14.56
CA ALA A 571 -23.62 -7.56 -15.60
C ALA A 571 -22.13 -7.37 -15.27
N ALA A 572 -21.74 -6.25 -14.65
CA ALA A 572 -20.37 -6.03 -14.17
C ALA A 572 -19.93 -7.13 -13.18
N LEU A 573 -20.80 -7.50 -12.23
CA LEU A 573 -20.53 -8.59 -11.29
C LEU A 573 -20.35 -9.94 -12.00
N ASP A 574 -21.10 -10.19 -13.08
CA ASP A 574 -20.97 -11.41 -13.87
C ASP A 574 -19.63 -11.48 -14.62
N TYR A 575 -19.12 -10.36 -15.16
CA TYR A 575 -17.79 -10.32 -15.78
C TYR A 575 -16.66 -10.58 -14.77
N LEU A 576 -16.81 -10.04 -13.55
CA LEU A 576 -15.82 -10.21 -12.49
C LEU A 576 -15.83 -11.63 -11.93
N ARG A 577 -16.98 -12.29 -11.94
CA ARG A 577 -17.12 -13.65 -11.44
C ARG A 577 -16.17 -14.58 -12.18
N SER A 578 -15.48 -15.45 -11.44
CA SER A 578 -14.48 -16.44 -11.93
C SER A 578 -13.14 -15.88 -12.43
N LYS A 579 -13.01 -14.57 -12.65
CA LYS A 579 -11.74 -13.95 -13.07
C LYS A 579 -10.91 -13.46 -11.90
N VAL A 580 -11.56 -13.07 -10.81
CA VAL A 580 -10.91 -12.43 -9.67
C VAL A 580 -10.53 -13.43 -8.56
N GLY A 581 -9.45 -13.16 -7.84
CA GLY A 581 -8.95 -13.98 -6.74
C GLY A 581 -9.79 -13.89 -5.45
N GLN A 582 -9.51 -14.79 -4.49
CA GLN A 582 -10.25 -14.94 -3.21
C GLN A 582 -10.18 -13.74 -2.26
N ASP A 583 -9.31 -12.77 -2.53
CA ASP A 583 -9.17 -11.53 -1.75
C ASP A 583 -9.73 -10.29 -2.47
N SER A 584 -10.43 -10.48 -3.60
CA SER A 584 -11.05 -9.41 -4.38
C SER A 584 -12.35 -8.91 -3.78
N TRP A 585 -12.61 -7.61 -3.69
CA TRP A 585 -13.83 -7.09 -3.05
C TRP A 585 -14.32 -5.82 -3.73
N ILE A 586 -15.61 -5.53 -3.50
CA ILE A 586 -16.27 -4.31 -3.98
C ILE A 586 -16.87 -3.63 -2.75
N SER A 587 -16.55 -2.35 -2.56
CA SER A 587 -17.20 -1.49 -1.58
C SER A 587 -17.61 -0.17 -2.22
N HIS A 588 -18.72 0.37 -1.73
CA HIS A 588 -19.28 1.62 -2.19
C HIS A 588 -19.39 1.79 -3.73
N PRO A 589 -19.90 0.81 -4.51
CA PRO A 589 -20.10 1.01 -5.93
C PRO A 589 -21.14 2.12 -6.20
N LEU A 590 -20.94 2.86 -7.28
CA LEU A 590 -21.78 3.99 -7.67
C LEU A 590 -22.30 3.78 -9.11
N GLY A 591 -23.37 4.49 -9.48
CA GLY A 591 -23.91 4.46 -10.84
C GLY A 591 -24.87 3.30 -11.11
N ALA A 592 -25.51 3.35 -12.29
CA ALA A 592 -26.52 2.39 -12.71
C ALA A 592 -27.58 2.12 -11.62
N GLU A 593 -27.89 0.86 -11.32
CA GLU A 593 -28.92 0.47 -10.35
C GLU A 593 -28.63 0.96 -8.93
N CYS A 594 -27.36 1.30 -8.61
CA CYS A 594 -27.00 1.77 -7.27
C CYS A 594 -27.61 3.14 -6.94
N PHE A 595 -27.92 3.97 -7.95
CA PHE A 595 -28.56 5.28 -7.71
C PHE A 595 -30.05 5.18 -7.40
N ASP A 596 -30.71 4.12 -7.89
CA ASP A 596 -32.14 3.90 -7.67
C ASP A 596 -32.40 3.01 -6.43
N MET A 597 -31.35 2.40 -5.88
CA MET A 597 -31.44 1.47 -4.75
C MET A 597 -31.63 2.21 -3.41
N GLY A 598 -32.58 1.73 -2.60
CA GLY A 598 -32.73 2.22 -1.23
C GLY A 598 -31.51 1.87 -0.37
N TRP A 599 -31.11 2.76 0.55
CA TRP A 599 -29.92 2.57 1.39
C TRP A 599 -29.87 1.21 2.12
N GLU A 600 -31.00 0.73 2.64
CA GLU A 600 -31.05 -0.59 3.30
C GLU A 600 -30.79 -1.77 2.35
N GLU A 601 -31.23 -1.67 1.09
CA GLU A 601 -30.97 -2.68 0.07
C GLU A 601 -29.51 -2.61 -0.37
N TYR A 602 -29.00 -1.39 -0.56
CA TYR A 602 -27.61 -1.12 -0.87
C TYR A 602 -26.65 -1.73 0.16
N GLU A 603 -26.87 -1.45 1.45
CA GLU A 603 -26.08 -2.02 2.54
C GLU A 603 -26.14 -3.55 2.54
N LYS A 604 -27.31 -4.15 2.29
CA LYS A 604 -27.46 -5.61 2.23
C LYS A 604 -26.68 -6.26 1.09
N VAL A 605 -26.49 -5.55 -0.03
CA VAL A 605 -25.81 -6.07 -1.22
C VAL A 605 -24.30 -5.81 -1.16
N PHE A 606 -23.90 -4.58 -0.82
CA PHE A 606 -22.54 -4.08 -1.01
C PHE A 606 -21.76 -3.85 0.28
N ASP A 607 -22.42 -3.57 1.40
CA ASP A 607 -21.70 -3.36 2.66
C ASP A 607 -21.52 -4.64 3.46
N PRO A 608 -20.33 -4.85 4.05
CA PRO A 608 -20.16 -5.88 5.05
C PRO A 608 -21.01 -5.49 6.28
N PRO A 609 -21.84 -6.38 6.85
CA PRO A 609 -22.58 -6.05 8.06
C PRO A 609 -21.58 -5.62 9.14
N TYR A 610 -21.76 -4.41 9.68
CA TYR A 610 -20.91 -3.76 10.70
C TYR A 610 -20.81 -4.51 12.04
N THR A 611 -21.20 -5.78 12.12
CA THR A 611 -21.15 -6.58 13.35
C THR A 611 -19.70 -6.83 13.76
N VAL A 612 -19.26 -5.97 14.66
CA VAL A 612 -18.00 -5.98 15.40
C VAL A 612 -17.80 -7.33 16.09
N ASN A 613 -16.62 -7.92 15.84
CA ASN A 613 -15.91 -8.86 16.71
C ASN A 613 -16.64 -10.10 17.22
N GLU A 614 -16.75 -11.16 16.41
CA GLU A 614 -16.58 -12.53 16.91
C GLU A 614 -15.84 -13.36 15.85
N GLY A 615 -14.50 -13.37 15.91
CA GLY A 615 -13.66 -14.37 15.22
C GLY A 615 -13.19 -14.06 13.79
N GLY A 616 -12.39 -13.00 13.60
CA GLY A 616 -11.31 -12.92 12.59
C GLY A 616 -11.62 -12.94 11.08
N GLY A 617 -12.81 -13.39 10.65
CA GLY A 617 -13.23 -13.33 9.26
C GLY A 617 -14.06 -12.09 9.02
N HIS A 618 -13.56 -11.12 8.25
CA HIS A 618 -14.41 -10.02 7.77
C HIS A 618 -15.63 -10.63 7.05
N ARG A 619 -16.84 -10.45 7.59
CA ARG A 619 -18.08 -10.80 6.87
C ARG A 619 -18.06 -10.01 5.58
N ARG A 620 -18.00 -10.69 4.44
CA ARG A 620 -17.91 -10.11 3.10
C ARG A 620 -19.32 -9.79 2.59
N SER A 621 -19.50 -8.70 1.83
CA SER A 621 -20.80 -8.34 1.23
C SER A 621 -21.30 -9.39 0.23
N LYS A 622 -22.60 -9.44 -0.07
CA LYS A 622 -23.17 -10.43 -1.01
C LYS A 622 -22.56 -10.31 -2.40
N ALA A 623 -22.38 -9.08 -2.88
CA ALA A 623 -21.70 -8.81 -4.15
C ALA A 623 -20.26 -9.36 -4.15
N THR A 624 -19.52 -9.12 -3.05
CA THR A 624 -18.16 -9.64 -2.89
C THR A 624 -18.12 -11.18 -2.82
N GLN A 625 -19.09 -11.81 -2.16
CA GLN A 625 -19.20 -13.27 -2.14
C GLN A 625 -19.50 -13.83 -3.54
N TYR A 626 -20.35 -13.14 -4.30
CA TYR A 626 -20.73 -13.54 -5.66
C TYR A 626 -19.55 -13.55 -6.63
N ILE A 627 -18.77 -12.46 -6.71
CA ILE A 627 -17.62 -12.37 -7.65
C ILE A 627 -16.52 -13.40 -7.33
N ARG A 628 -16.43 -13.84 -6.07
CA ARG A 628 -15.50 -14.88 -5.62
C ARG A 628 -15.99 -16.31 -5.87
N SER A 629 -17.14 -16.44 -6.54
CA SER A 629 -17.76 -17.74 -6.84
C SER A 629 -18.03 -18.58 -5.59
N VAL A 630 -18.42 -17.96 -4.46
CA VAL A 630 -18.87 -18.70 -3.28
C VAL A 630 -20.10 -19.53 -3.66
N GLU A 631 -20.05 -20.83 -3.36
CA GLU A 631 -21.09 -21.78 -3.76
C GLU A 631 -22.47 -21.38 -3.23
N GLY A 632 -23.51 -21.54 -4.05
CA GLY A 632 -24.89 -21.21 -3.70
C GLY A 632 -25.24 -19.71 -3.74
N ILE A 633 -24.25 -18.81 -3.86
CA ILE A 633 -24.50 -17.37 -3.98
C ILE A 633 -24.87 -17.04 -5.43
N LYS A 634 -26.10 -16.54 -5.62
CA LYS A 634 -26.59 -16.00 -6.91
C LYS A 634 -26.28 -14.51 -7.01
N ASN A 635 -26.35 -13.97 -8.23
CA ASN A 635 -26.16 -12.54 -8.46
C ASN A 635 -27.21 -11.75 -7.65
N PRO A 636 -26.80 -10.96 -6.64
CA PRO A 636 -27.73 -10.33 -5.70
C PRO A 636 -28.61 -9.27 -6.36
N LEU A 637 -28.24 -8.78 -7.55
CA LEU A 637 -28.96 -7.73 -8.27
C LEU A 637 -30.03 -8.28 -9.24
N LEU A 638 -30.01 -9.59 -9.55
CA LEU A 638 -30.99 -10.21 -10.47
C LEU A 638 -32.24 -10.74 -9.77
N VAL A 639 -32.24 -10.80 -8.43
CA VAL A 639 -33.30 -11.47 -7.65
C VAL A 639 -34.63 -10.69 -7.65
N HIS A 640 -34.61 -9.40 -7.97
CA HIS A 640 -35.79 -8.53 -7.82
C HIS A 640 -36.64 -8.34 -9.08
N ASN A 641 -36.19 -8.79 -10.26
CA ASN A 641 -36.92 -8.57 -11.52
C ASN A 641 -37.96 -9.65 -11.88
N THR A 642 -38.30 -10.57 -10.96
CA THR A 642 -39.25 -11.68 -11.25
C THR A 642 -40.65 -11.51 -10.64
N THR A 643 -40.96 -10.38 -10.00
CA THR A 643 -42.23 -10.19 -9.26
C THR A 643 -43.19 -9.13 -9.79
N THR A 644 -42.96 -8.58 -10.99
CA THR A 644 -43.94 -7.71 -11.67
C THR A 644 -44.15 -8.17 -13.10
N GLY A 645 -45.08 -9.10 -13.27
CA GLY A 645 -45.69 -9.51 -14.53
C GLY A 645 -47.17 -9.73 -14.29
#